data_AF-A0A5C6SP72-F1
#
_entry.id   AF-A0A5C6SP72-F1
#
_cell.length_a   1.000
_cell.length_b   1.000
_cell.length_c   1.000
_cell.angle_alpha   90.00
_cell.angle_beta   90.00
_cell.angle_gamma   90.00
#
_symmetry.space_group_name_H-M   'P 1'
#
loop_
_entity.id
_entity.type
_entity.pdbx_description
1 polymer ?
#
loop_
_entity_poly.entity_id
_entity_poly.type
_entity_poly.pdbx_seq_one_letter_code
_entity_poly.pdbx_strand_id
1 'polypeptide(L)'
;MPGNEKRKGVQTTEITLGFPIDGSERPKIGKQKAFAFLPVDDFGFKFLIHADFLLVASREGLDYDCQWNETLHKAIRRAFLLAVKRFASVPASGPGPGLRYLWPKYTKHHRASHNFWNRLHQDISHDLRYEPILESCDLSECHRRPTELRFVPHDFRHEGHALFDSPSLRKTHLSFQYDDVIEELSPLGLQTTSIQDLCNDFCSWVREVGVSVLATKTPEWHRKVVSLFCGHTNLKDQLLSLPIIPLRDGSWTSGRRARLYQAMGTGDEYVPSGINISIIERNASQDPERRRFHDFLGIPVYNARQVCTLILDLHAGTPSSIEQRAPEDLVKDAVYIFRKRDEFGSDRASDMYFSVVNQGHYSRRKDQIYIIDHKSQPSLIEKYKDTPKNPFYVLDELYMECMRGDDLITQKVFLEWLLKSSSISTVPILLRDHYTTPEWVFLRDTDVTDLLAVLEQACKYGTPSPRLMQAVPELLVNCRDGNRRPLAELAIPTKEMLRLCPHLDFADLREPERWVFLSKFGILTRPNTVAMLRELELLADLPADSVDKDAVHECYRVLNRSSKQEHNLISQAFSSKPLVFKARPQPAWVRQDLCVWNAPPVLKHVTKLITRYADCQTLFFYCLGIQSASIKHVADELCTVQEGSNEDVAQRCEELLLILERYLSQETEFTAHHFLRIRHARVFPVSEAGKEPQAVVLRALQDDDWYIPDKMTLEMDFRNRVNLLAFSVRSIEKLKFLWTKLNCQRLFLSEAVDVAIEPRGDKRRDLSREAELQTRVRYISCLNTSVTTGPPRVPPVRVWGIDSIVKVSRLHSIKVERHDTLVTFDEKADFTELYFLMATPEEHREQAIFTLADFFCRRYDIVSEDNNLLNHLLRAPVEALASIMLSNNRFPPDDDIHRHKPADERTPDEMDLDDLEELGEQEGGHVQRQSNYPSPPTQYSLRDLVPSLASRSQKVTASAQNFRISKRFKQLSSPQERAKRERLQKSLLAMVNPLSTLSVFSIQDDPPCSTALSRERHEAPPELTALSTAQQVRTREIGSLGELFVHTLFGRYIDDWSFENWTSKLRVENGYQPFTLPEGQFADFTYLDRSGDMRAFLQVAGVELNPEWSRSTTYHVEVKTTTMDGKEPFFVSQNQVNMVKGGPF
;
A
#
# COMPACT_ATOMS: atom_id res chain seq x y z
N MET A 1 -59.12 -82.01 62.95
CA MET A 1 -58.19 -82.88 62.20
C MET A 1 -58.93 -83.61 61.11
N PRO A 2 -58.29 -83.93 59.97
CA PRO A 2 -58.90 -84.76 58.94
C PRO A 2 -59.08 -86.21 59.42
N GLY A 3 -60.04 -86.93 58.86
CA GLY A 3 -60.24 -88.35 59.16
C GLY A 3 -59.04 -89.19 58.71
N ASN A 4 -58.52 -90.05 59.59
CA ASN A 4 -57.43 -90.96 59.26
C ASN A 4 -57.61 -92.30 60.00
N GLU A 5 -57.28 -93.42 59.34
CA GLU A 5 -57.46 -94.75 59.93
C GLU A 5 -56.59 -95.01 61.16
N LYS A 6 -55.40 -94.40 61.22
CA LYS A 6 -54.48 -94.48 62.37
C LYS A 6 -54.96 -93.61 63.55
N ARG A 7 -56.04 -92.82 63.39
CA ARG A 7 -56.56 -91.82 64.35
C ARG A 7 -58.10 -91.75 64.35
N LYS A 8 -58.78 -92.90 64.27
CA LYS A 8 -60.26 -92.97 64.27
C LYS A 8 -60.84 -92.27 65.51
N GLY A 9 -61.78 -91.36 65.29
CA GLY A 9 -62.45 -90.57 66.34
C GLY A 9 -61.70 -89.30 66.80
N VAL A 10 -60.43 -89.10 66.44
CA VAL A 10 -59.63 -87.98 66.95
C VAL A 10 -59.89 -86.70 66.14
N GLN A 11 -60.76 -85.82 66.67
CA GLN A 11 -61.13 -84.56 65.99
C GLN A 11 -60.16 -83.40 66.27
N THR A 12 -59.47 -83.41 67.41
CA THR A 12 -58.54 -82.36 67.86
C THR A 12 -57.21 -82.98 68.31
N THR A 13 -56.12 -82.21 68.28
CA THR A 13 -54.80 -82.61 68.78
C THR A 13 -54.02 -81.38 69.23
N GLU A 14 -53.02 -81.58 70.09
CA GLU A 14 -52.14 -80.53 70.61
C GLU A 14 -50.85 -80.39 69.77
N ILE A 15 -50.30 -79.19 69.75
CA ILE A 15 -48.98 -78.88 69.17
C ILE A 15 -48.23 -77.99 70.16
N THR A 16 -47.06 -78.44 70.60
CA THR A 16 -46.24 -77.73 71.60
C THR A 16 -44.92 -77.33 70.94
N LEU A 17 -44.61 -76.03 70.93
CA LEU A 17 -43.33 -75.50 70.44
C LEU A 17 -42.45 -75.09 71.62
N GLY A 18 -41.25 -75.66 71.71
CA GLY A 18 -40.29 -75.39 72.78
C GLY A 18 -39.17 -74.47 72.30
N PHE A 19 -38.96 -73.34 72.96
CA PHE A 19 -37.95 -72.35 72.59
C PHE A 19 -36.81 -72.36 73.63
N PRO A 20 -35.64 -72.95 73.31
CA PRO A 20 -34.55 -73.06 74.29
C PRO A 20 -33.95 -71.69 74.61
N ILE A 21 -33.82 -71.40 75.89
CA ILE A 21 -33.17 -70.18 76.42
C ILE A 21 -31.98 -70.55 77.31
N ASP A 22 -31.09 -69.58 77.55
CA ASP A 22 -30.04 -69.66 78.56
C ASP A 22 -30.50 -69.08 79.92
N GLY A 23 -29.58 -69.06 80.90
CA GLY A 23 -29.84 -68.51 82.24
C GLY A 23 -29.99 -66.98 82.30
N SER A 24 -29.94 -66.30 81.16
CA SER A 24 -30.22 -64.86 81.00
C SER A 24 -31.39 -64.62 80.03
N GLU A 25 -32.22 -65.64 79.82
CA GLU A 25 -33.40 -65.64 78.95
C GLU A 25 -33.11 -65.29 77.47
N ARG A 26 -31.85 -65.48 77.02
CA ARG A 26 -31.47 -65.29 75.60
C ARG A 26 -31.65 -66.61 74.82
N PRO A 27 -31.98 -66.56 73.51
CA PRO A 27 -32.12 -67.74 72.66
C PRO A 27 -30.87 -68.63 72.59
N LYS A 28 -31.01 -69.87 73.08
CA LYS A 28 -29.96 -70.89 73.08
C LYS A 28 -30.00 -71.71 71.79
N ILE A 29 -29.32 -71.20 70.76
CA ILE A 29 -29.32 -71.79 69.41
C ILE A 29 -28.47 -73.07 69.36
N GLY A 30 -29.04 -74.13 68.79
CA GLY A 30 -28.39 -75.44 68.63
C GLY A 30 -29.24 -76.41 67.80
N LYS A 31 -28.83 -77.66 67.68
CA LYS A 31 -29.64 -78.73 67.06
C LYS A 31 -30.87 -79.03 67.91
N GLN A 32 -32.07 -79.09 67.31
CA GLN A 32 -33.33 -79.35 68.02
C GLN A 32 -34.16 -80.40 67.30
N LYS A 33 -34.74 -81.34 68.05
CA LYS A 33 -35.53 -82.44 67.50
C LYS A 33 -37.01 -82.10 67.38
N ALA A 34 -37.68 -82.72 66.41
CA ALA A 34 -39.13 -82.91 66.44
C ALA A 34 -39.50 -84.17 67.24
N PHE A 35 -40.73 -84.21 67.75
CA PHE A 35 -41.25 -85.25 68.64
C PHE A 35 -42.67 -85.65 68.23
N ALA A 36 -42.94 -86.95 68.29
CA ALA A 36 -44.25 -87.56 68.14
C ALA A 36 -44.40 -88.63 69.24
N PHE A 37 -44.77 -88.18 70.44
CA PHE A 37 -44.60 -88.85 71.74
C PHE A 37 -43.12 -89.11 72.12
N LEU A 38 -42.38 -89.82 71.27
CA LEU A 38 -40.91 -89.98 71.35
C LEU A 38 -40.19 -89.02 70.39
N PRO A 39 -38.87 -88.80 70.54
CA PRO A 39 -38.09 -88.07 69.55
C PRO A 39 -38.19 -88.71 68.16
N VAL A 40 -38.25 -87.87 67.13
CA VAL A 40 -38.08 -88.24 65.72
C VAL A 40 -36.63 -87.88 65.35
N ASP A 41 -36.39 -86.75 64.67
CA ASP A 41 -35.03 -86.28 64.38
C ASP A 41 -34.87 -84.75 64.34
N ASP A 42 -33.63 -84.27 64.15
CA ASP A 42 -33.28 -82.86 63.92
C ASP A 42 -33.60 -82.44 62.48
N PHE A 43 -34.76 -81.82 62.29
CA PHE A 43 -35.19 -81.28 61.00
C PHE A 43 -34.76 -79.82 60.76
N GLY A 44 -33.60 -79.42 61.30
CA GLY A 44 -32.91 -78.19 60.89
C GLY A 44 -33.34 -76.90 61.60
N PHE A 45 -34.46 -76.89 62.32
CA PHE A 45 -34.95 -75.77 63.14
C PHE A 45 -34.10 -75.50 64.39
N LYS A 46 -34.35 -74.39 65.10
CA LYS A 46 -33.70 -74.03 66.39
C LYS A 46 -34.66 -73.98 67.58
N PHE A 47 -35.86 -74.52 67.39
CA PHE A 47 -36.89 -74.73 68.40
C PHE A 47 -37.39 -76.18 68.30
N LEU A 48 -37.90 -76.72 69.39
CA LEU A 48 -38.47 -78.06 69.47
C LEU A 48 -39.89 -78.04 68.90
N ILE A 49 -40.28 -79.11 68.20
CA ILE A 49 -41.62 -79.27 67.62
C ILE A 49 -42.22 -80.57 68.14
N HIS A 50 -43.20 -80.51 69.05
CA HIS A 50 -43.98 -81.68 69.46
C HIS A 50 -45.37 -81.63 68.82
N ALA A 51 -45.76 -82.69 68.11
CA ALA A 51 -47.11 -82.85 67.58
C ALA A 51 -47.43 -84.34 67.37
N ASP A 52 -48.71 -84.68 67.27
CA ASP A 52 -49.17 -86.05 66.98
C ASP A 52 -48.96 -86.46 65.50
N PHE A 53 -47.70 -86.44 65.03
CA PHE A 53 -47.38 -86.80 63.65
C PHE A 53 -47.61 -88.29 63.37
N LEU A 54 -48.10 -88.58 62.16
CA LEU A 54 -48.03 -89.93 61.60
C LEU A 54 -46.62 -90.18 61.05
N LEU A 55 -46.00 -91.29 61.43
CA LEU A 55 -44.64 -91.67 61.05
C LEU A 55 -44.63 -92.79 60.01
N VAL A 56 -43.53 -92.91 59.25
CA VAL A 56 -43.22 -94.14 58.49
C VAL A 56 -42.72 -95.25 59.43
N ALA A 57 -42.65 -96.49 58.92
CA ALA A 57 -42.34 -97.67 59.72
C ALA A 57 -40.99 -97.62 60.46
N SER A 58 -39.96 -96.97 59.91
CA SER A 58 -38.67 -96.81 60.59
C SER A 58 -38.69 -95.78 61.73
N ARG A 59 -39.75 -94.97 61.85
CA ARG A 59 -39.89 -93.83 62.78
C ARG A 59 -38.90 -92.68 62.61
N GLU A 60 -37.95 -92.77 61.67
CA GLU A 60 -36.95 -91.72 61.37
C GLU A 60 -37.53 -90.57 60.52
N GLY A 61 -38.76 -90.72 60.01
CA GLY A 61 -39.43 -89.73 59.16
C GLY A 61 -40.95 -89.73 59.31
N LEU A 62 -41.57 -88.70 58.75
CA LEU A 62 -43.03 -88.56 58.74
C LEU A 62 -43.66 -89.30 57.55
N ASP A 63 -44.93 -89.67 57.72
CA ASP A 63 -45.87 -90.01 56.64
C ASP A 63 -46.19 -88.71 55.86
N TYR A 64 -45.29 -88.29 54.96
CA TYR A 64 -45.28 -86.91 54.42
C TYR A 64 -46.47 -86.56 53.52
N ASP A 65 -47.06 -87.56 52.85
CA ASP A 65 -48.16 -87.35 51.89
C ASP A 65 -49.54 -87.35 52.58
N CYS A 66 -49.62 -87.65 53.88
CA CYS A 66 -50.90 -87.71 54.57
C CYS A 66 -51.45 -86.33 54.95
N GLN A 67 -52.75 -86.11 54.70
CA GLN A 67 -53.45 -84.86 55.01
C GLN A 67 -53.38 -84.47 56.50
N TRP A 68 -53.18 -85.44 57.39
CA TRP A 68 -52.98 -85.22 58.83
C TRP A 68 -51.72 -84.40 59.11
N ASN A 69 -50.57 -84.81 58.55
CA ASN A 69 -49.30 -84.10 58.74
C ASN A 69 -49.28 -82.74 58.02
N GLU A 70 -49.91 -82.63 56.84
CA GLU A 70 -50.15 -81.33 56.17
C GLU A 70 -51.10 -80.40 56.97
N THR A 71 -51.95 -80.94 57.85
CA THR A 71 -52.74 -80.13 58.79
C THR A 71 -51.87 -79.66 59.97
N LEU A 72 -51.01 -80.54 60.51
CA LEU A 72 -50.06 -80.17 61.57
C LEU A 72 -49.05 -79.12 61.09
N HIS A 73 -48.54 -79.22 59.85
CA HIS A 73 -47.67 -78.24 59.20
C HIS A 73 -48.22 -76.81 59.32
N LYS A 74 -49.45 -76.60 58.83
CA LYS A 74 -50.15 -75.30 58.84
C LYS A 74 -50.43 -74.80 60.26
N ALA A 75 -50.65 -75.72 61.20
CA ALA A 75 -50.85 -75.38 62.60
C ALA A 75 -49.52 -75.02 63.33
N ILE A 76 -48.40 -75.66 62.99
CA ILE A 76 -47.05 -75.28 63.48
C ILE A 76 -46.63 -73.92 62.94
N ARG A 77 -46.85 -73.67 61.63
CA ARG A 77 -46.67 -72.35 60.99
C ARG A 77 -47.39 -71.25 61.80
N ARG A 78 -48.68 -71.46 62.09
CA ARG A 78 -49.50 -70.55 62.92
C ARG A 78 -49.00 -70.44 64.37
N ALA A 79 -48.61 -71.55 65.00
CA ALA A 79 -48.13 -71.57 66.38
C ALA A 79 -46.79 -70.81 66.54
N PHE A 80 -45.89 -70.88 65.56
CA PHE A 80 -44.64 -70.12 65.57
C PHE A 80 -44.90 -68.61 65.49
N LEU A 81 -45.80 -68.17 64.62
CA LEU A 81 -46.18 -66.75 64.51
C LEU A 81 -46.82 -66.21 65.80
N LEU A 82 -47.66 -67.02 66.45
CA LEU A 82 -48.25 -66.67 67.76
C LEU A 82 -47.17 -66.59 68.86
N ALA A 83 -46.16 -67.47 68.83
CA ALA A 83 -45.02 -67.38 69.74
C ALA A 83 -44.18 -66.11 69.49
N VAL A 84 -43.86 -65.78 68.24
CA VAL A 84 -43.12 -64.55 67.90
C VAL A 84 -43.88 -63.29 68.29
N LYS A 85 -45.20 -63.23 68.04
CA LYS A 85 -46.05 -62.11 68.53
C LYS A 85 -45.99 -61.99 70.05
N ARG A 86 -46.02 -63.11 70.78
CA ARG A 86 -45.85 -63.12 72.24
C ARG A 86 -44.45 -62.62 72.67
N PHE A 87 -43.39 -62.96 71.94
CA PHE A 87 -42.03 -62.49 72.24
C PHE A 87 -41.89 -60.98 72.03
N ALA A 88 -42.40 -60.46 70.90
CA ALA A 88 -42.42 -59.03 70.60
C ALA A 88 -43.24 -58.22 71.64
N SER A 89 -44.29 -58.82 72.23
CA SER A 89 -45.10 -58.23 73.30
C SER A 89 -44.52 -58.34 74.73
N VAL A 90 -43.32 -58.90 74.93
CA VAL A 90 -42.67 -58.91 76.26
C VAL A 90 -42.27 -57.47 76.65
N PRO A 91 -42.57 -56.94 77.85
CA PRO A 91 -42.16 -55.59 78.25
C PRO A 91 -40.63 -55.41 78.28
N ALA A 92 -40.11 -54.35 77.66
CA ALA A 92 -38.67 -54.10 77.55
C ALA A 92 -37.96 -53.84 78.90
N SER A 93 -38.73 -53.50 79.95
CA SER A 93 -38.26 -53.23 81.31
C SER A 93 -38.47 -54.39 82.29
N GLY A 94 -39.03 -55.52 81.85
CA GLY A 94 -39.18 -56.73 82.66
C GLY A 94 -37.96 -57.66 82.59
N PRO A 95 -37.98 -58.82 83.27
CA PRO A 95 -37.15 -59.96 82.91
C PRO A 95 -37.50 -60.45 81.49
N GLY A 96 -36.53 -61.08 80.81
CA GLY A 96 -36.71 -61.62 79.45
C GLY A 96 -36.59 -60.69 78.23
N PRO A 97 -36.00 -59.47 78.27
CA PRO A 97 -35.92 -58.61 77.08
C PRO A 97 -35.01 -59.19 75.98
N GLY A 98 -34.11 -60.11 76.35
CA GLY A 98 -33.35 -60.92 75.40
C GLY A 98 -34.24 -61.69 74.43
N LEU A 99 -35.45 -62.11 74.82
CA LEU A 99 -36.37 -62.81 73.93
C LEU A 99 -37.11 -61.84 73.00
N ARG A 100 -37.45 -60.63 73.47
CA ARG A 100 -38.12 -59.56 72.68
C ARG A 100 -37.31 -59.19 71.43
N TYR A 101 -36.00 -59.00 71.60
CA TYR A 101 -35.13 -58.53 70.51
C TYR A 101 -34.36 -59.65 69.80
N LEU A 102 -34.03 -60.76 70.48
CA LEU A 102 -33.17 -61.81 69.91
C LEU A 102 -33.95 -63.02 69.34
N TRP A 103 -35.29 -63.08 69.43
CA TRP A 103 -36.06 -64.17 68.82
C TRP A 103 -35.74 -64.46 67.34
N PRO A 104 -35.27 -63.50 66.48
CA PRO A 104 -34.88 -63.82 65.11
C PRO A 104 -33.81 -64.90 65.02
N LYS A 105 -33.00 -65.11 66.07
CA LYS A 105 -32.02 -66.21 66.16
C LYS A 105 -32.68 -67.60 65.99
N TYR A 106 -33.99 -67.74 66.23
CA TYR A 106 -34.76 -68.97 65.98
C TYR A 106 -35.19 -69.19 64.52
N THR A 107 -35.13 -68.18 63.64
CA THR A 107 -35.52 -68.33 62.21
C THR A 107 -34.47 -69.10 61.39
N LYS A 108 -33.23 -69.19 61.90
CA LYS A 108 -32.11 -69.91 61.28
C LYS A 108 -32.49 -71.38 61.03
N HIS A 109 -32.42 -71.84 59.79
CA HIS A 109 -32.81 -73.19 59.38
C HIS A 109 -31.72 -73.86 58.54
N HIS A 110 -31.55 -75.17 58.67
CA HIS A 110 -30.59 -75.94 57.88
C HIS A 110 -31.32 -76.79 56.81
N ARG A 111 -31.07 -76.48 55.53
CA ARG A 111 -31.85 -76.99 54.38
C ARG A 111 -31.68 -78.48 54.03
N ALA A 112 -30.90 -79.25 54.80
CA ALA A 112 -30.69 -80.69 54.56
C ALA A 112 -31.93 -81.57 54.83
N SER A 113 -33.01 -81.00 55.37
CA SER A 113 -34.24 -81.73 55.71
C SER A 113 -35.17 -81.94 54.51
N HIS A 114 -36.13 -82.86 54.66
CA HIS A 114 -37.14 -83.15 53.63
C HIS A 114 -37.97 -81.91 53.22
N ASN A 115 -38.46 -81.88 51.97
CA ASN A 115 -39.19 -80.75 51.37
C ASN A 115 -40.39 -80.27 52.19
N PHE A 116 -41.05 -81.14 52.95
CA PHE A 116 -42.10 -80.78 53.92
C PHE A 116 -41.62 -79.74 54.95
N TRP A 117 -40.45 -79.97 55.55
CA TRP A 117 -39.84 -79.09 56.56
C TRP A 117 -39.24 -77.83 55.95
N ASN A 118 -38.65 -77.94 54.76
CA ASN A 118 -38.17 -76.77 54.03
C ASN A 118 -39.32 -75.84 53.60
N ARG A 119 -40.49 -76.39 53.17
CA ARG A 119 -41.73 -75.62 52.99
C ARG A 119 -42.19 -74.96 54.28
N LEU A 120 -42.16 -75.66 55.42
CA LEU A 120 -42.57 -75.09 56.70
C LEU A 120 -41.72 -73.88 57.11
N HIS A 121 -40.40 -73.96 56.93
CA HIS A 121 -39.51 -72.83 57.16
C HIS A 121 -39.77 -71.67 56.18
N GLN A 122 -39.94 -71.95 54.89
CA GLN A 122 -40.26 -70.94 53.87
C GLN A 122 -41.58 -70.20 54.18
N ASP A 123 -42.62 -70.96 54.55
CA ASP A 123 -43.93 -70.44 54.95
C ASP A 123 -43.85 -69.54 56.20
N ILE A 124 -43.10 -69.97 57.22
CA ILE A 124 -42.86 -69.18 58.43
C ILE A 124 -42.12 -67.88 58.08
N SER A 125 -41.04 -67.94 57.31
CA SER A 125 -40.29 -66.75 56.88
C SER A 125 -41.13 -65.81 55.98
N HIS A 126 -42.03 -66.36 55.17
CA HIS A 126 -42.96 -65.58 54.35
C HIS A 126 -43.97 -64.81 55.23
N ASP A 127 -44.58 -65.46 56.22
CA ASP A 127 -45.57 -64.78 57.08
C ASP A 127 -44.90 -63.73 57.99
N LEU A 128 -43.74 -64.04 58.59
CA LEU A 128 -42.97 -63.11 59.41
C LEU A 128 -42.61 -61.81 58.67
N ARG A 129 -42.42 -61.87 57.34
CA ARG A 129 -42.14 -60.71 56.49
C ARG A 129 -43.29 -59.69 56.43
N TYR A 130 -44.53 -60.13 56.60
CA TYR A 130 -45.73 -59.29 56.45
C TYR A 130 -46.51 -59.05 57.76
N GLU A 131 -46.06 -59.64 58.87
CA GLU A 131 -46.63 -59.46 60.20
C GLU A 131 -45.94 -58.29 60.94
N PRO A 132 -46.68 -57.46 61.70
CA PRO A 132 -46.09 -56.41 62.53
C PRO A 132 -45.49 -57.03 63.81
N ILE A 133 -44.16 -57.19 63.83
CA ILE A 133 -43.42 -57.95 64.86
C ILE A 133 -42.08 -57.34 65.28
N LEU A 134 -41.62 -56.28 64.61
CA LEU A 134 -40.40 -55.53 64.96
C LEU A 134 -40.76 -54.13 65.46
N GLU A 135 -39.87 -53.48 66.20
CA GLU A 135 -40.07 -52.10 66.65
C GLU A 135 -39.26 -51.11 65.83
N SER A 136 -39.87 -49.98 65.51
CA SER A 136 -39.18 -48.81 64.98
C SER A 136 -38.50 -48.00 66.09
N CYS A 137 -37.64 -47.03 65.74
CA CYS A 137 -37.11 -46.05 66.70
C CYS A 137 -38.15 -45.04 67.23
N ASP A 138 -39.40 -45.07 66.76
CA ASP A 138 -40.49 -44.28 67.33
C ASP A 138 -40.98 -44.84 68.68
N LEU A 139 -41.16 -43.97 69.66
CA LEU A 139 -41.52 -44.32 71.05
C LEU A 139 -43.00 -44.66 71.25
N SER A 140 -43.75 -44.83 70.16
CA SER A 140 -45.22 -45.02 70.15
C SER A 140 -45.68 -46.48 70.34
N GLU A 141 -44.77 -47.38 70.75
CA GLU A 141 -44.99 -48.82 71.00
C GLU A 141 -45.72 -49.61 69.88
N CYS A 142 -45.72 -49.09 68.65
CA CYS A 142 -46.32 -49.74 67.49
C CYS A 142 -45.34 -50.73 66.82
N HIS A 143 -45.64 -52.03 66.88
CA HIS A 143 -44.94 -53.03 66.06
C HIS A 143 -45.18 -52.81 64.55
N ARG A 144 -44.17 -53.09 63.74
CA ARG A 144 -44.11 -52.84 62.29
C ARG A 144 -43.57 -54.06 61.55
N ARG A 145 -43.84 -54.14 60.25
CA ARG A 145 -43.36 -55.22 59.38
C ARG A 145 -41.86 -55.06 59.12
N PRO A 146 -41.09 -56.15 58.98
CA PRO A 146 -39.69 -56.08 58.53
C PRO A 146 -39.51 -55.26 57.24
N THR A 147 -40.44 -55.34 56.28
CA THR A 147 -40.39 -54.58 55.02
C THR A 147 -40.73 -53.09 55.13
N GLU A 148 -41.20 -52.63 56.29
CA GLU A 148 -41.47 -51.20 56.55
C GLU A 148 -40.31 -50.50 57.27
N LEU A 149 -39.25 -51.25 57.61
CA LEU A 149 -38.12 -50.77 58.40
C LEU A 149 -36.79 -50.86 57.63
N ARG A 150 -35.89 -49.95 57.97
CA ARG A 150 -34.50 -49.90 57.52
C ARG A 150 -33.57 -49.97 58.73
N PHE A 151 -32.58 -50.85 58.69
CA PHE A 151 -31.44 -50.83 59.61
C PHE A 151 -30.53 -49.64 59.25
N VAL A 152 -30.21 -48.81 60.25
CA VAL A 152 -29.28 -47.68 60.11
C VAL A 152 -27.88 -48.13 60.54
N PRO A 153 -26.88 -48.22 59.62
CA PRO A 153 -25.51 -48.58 59.96
C PRO A 153 -24.88 -47.66 61.00
N HIS A 154 -23.91 -48.18 61.76
CA HIS A 154 -23.19 -47.43 62.79
C HIS A 154 -22.51 -46.15 62.25
N ASP A 155 -22.00 -46.18 61.02
CA ASP A 155 -21.40 -45.00 60.37
C ASP A 155 -22.39 -43.86 60.13
N PHE A 156 -23.69 -44.15 60.09
CA PHE A 156 -24.77 -43.19 59.88
C PHE A 156 -25.41 -42.73 61.21
N ARG A 157 -24.75 -43.06 62.34
CA ARG A 157 -25.10 -42.64 63.69
C ARG A 157 -24.10 -41.61 64.22
N HIS A 158 -24.53 -40.86 65.24
CA HIS A 158 -23.74 -39.89 65.98
C HIS A 158 -24.18 -39.94 67.45
N GLU A 159 -23.22 -40.05 68.38
CA GLU A 159 -23.48 -40.16 69.83
C GLU A 159 -24.49 -41.28 70.20
N GLY A 160 -24.52 -42.38 69.43
CA GLY A 160 -25.44 -43.51 69.60
C GLY A 160 -26.81 -43.36 68.94
N HIS A 161 -27.16 -42.16 68.45
CA HIS A 161 -28.43 -41.86 67.78
C HIS A 161 -28.28 -41.77 66.26
N ALA A 162 -29.38 -41.80 65.49
CA ALA A 162 -29.32 -41.53 64.06
C ALA A 162 -28.84 -40.08 63.79
N LEU A 163 -28.06 -39.86 62.73
CA LEU A 163 -27.56 -38.51 62.37
C LEU A 163 -28.67 -37.47 62.18
N PHE A 164 -29.83 -37.92 61.71
CA PHE A 164 -31.02 -37.13 61.44
C PHE A 164 -32.19 -37.73 62.22
N ASP A 165 -32.67 -37.02 63.24
CA ASP A 165 -33.85 -37.40 64.00
C ASP A 165 -35.07 -36.57 63.60
N SER A 166 -36.14 -37.24 63.20
CA SER A 166 -37.49 -36.67 63.10
C SER A 166 -38.56 -37.73 63.37
N PRO A 167 -39.79 -37.33 63.75
CA PRO A 167 -40.91 -38.25 63.91
C PRO A 167 -41.22 -39.10 62.66
N SER A 168 -40.94 -38.59 61.47
CA SER A 168 -41.09 -39.35 60.22
C SER A 168 -40.00 -40.40 60.05
N LEU A 169 -38.73 -40.05 60.29
CA LEU A 169 -37.60 -40.98 60.16
C LEU A 169 -37.65 -42.10 61.20
N ARG A 170 -37.93 -41.76 62.47
CA ARG A 170 -38.07 -42.72 63.58
C ARG A 170 -39.05 -43.86 63.29
N LYS A 171 -40.10 -43.61 62.51
CA LYS A 171 -41.11 -44.60 62.08
C LYS A 171 -40.65 -45.52 60.95
N THR A 172 -39.46 -45.31 60.38
CA THR A 172 -38.89 -46.11 59.29
C THR A 172 -37.54 -46.73 59.65
N HIS A 173 -36.88 -46.26 60.72
CA HIS A 173 -35.65 -46.87 61.22
C HIS A 173 -35.99 -47.98 62.22
N LEU A 174 -35.33 -49.13 62.10
CA LEU A 174 -35.40 -50.24 63.05
C LEU A 174 -34.77 -49.84 64.39
N SER A 175 -35.42 -50.19 65.51
CA SER A 175 -34.88 -49.99 66.86
C SER A 175 -33.50 -50.63 67.01
N PHE A 176 -32.52 -49.86 67.52
CA PHE A 176 -31.12 -50.30 67.65
C PHE A 176 -30.92 -51.47 68.63
N GLN A 177 -31.94 -51.85 69.39
CA GLN A 177 -31.95 -53.07 70.20
C GLN A 177 -31.88 -54.36 69.34
N TYR A 178 -32.21 -54.28 68.04
CA TYR A 178 -32.11 -55.38 67.08
C TYR A 178 -30.74 -55.48 66.38
N ASP A 179 -29.76 -54.62 66.69
CA ASP A 179 -28.42 -54.64 66.07
C ASP A 179 -27.71 -56.02 66.20
N ASP A 180 -28.03 -56.76 67.26
CA ASP A 180 -27.50 -58.09 67.60
C ASP A 180 -28.09 -59.24 66.72
N VAL A 181 -29.00 -58.94 65.77
CA VAL A 181 -29.76 -59.88 64.91
C VAL A 181 -30.02 -59.43 63.46
N ILE A 182 -29.29 -58.45 62.93
CA ILE A 182 -29.57 -57.90 61.58
C ILE A 182 -29.40 -58.96 60.47
N GLU A 183 -28.49 -59.92 60.64
CA GLU A 183 -28.32 -61.06 59.70
C GLU A 183 -29.57 -61.96 59.63
N GLU A 184 -30.25 -62.19 60.75
CA GLU A 184 -31.48 -62.98 60.83
C GLU A 184 -32.72 -62.25 60.33
N LEU A 185 -32.71 -60.92 60.37
CA LEU A 185 -33.82 -60.07 59.92
C LEU A 185 -33.74 -59.74 58.42
N SER A 186 -32.56 -59.67 57.83
CA SER A 186 -32.37 -59.41 56.39
C SER A 186 -33.15 -60.39 55.48
N PRO A 187 -33.14 -61.73 55.71
CA PRO A 187 -33.99 -62.68 54.97
C PRO A 187 -35.50 -62.45 55.11
N LEU A 188 -35.96 -61.75 56.16
CA LEU A 188 -37.36 -61.36 56.34
C LEU A 188 -37.73 -60.09 55.55
N GLY A 189 -36.79 -59.53 54.77
CA GLY A 189 -37.02 -58.35 53.95
C GLY A 189 -36.76 -57.01 54.64
N LEU A 190 -36.06 -57.02 55.79
CA LEU A 190 -35.46 -55.83 56.37
C LEU A 190 -34.44 -55.22 55.39
N GLN A 191 -34.53 -53.92 55.13
CA GLN A 191 -33.57 -53.21 54.29
C GLN A 191 -32.44 -52.59 55.13
N THR A 192 -31.29 -52.31 54.52
CA THR A 192 -30.22 -51.50 55.13
C THR A 192 -30.18 -50.14 54.44
N THR A 193 -30.16 -49.06 55.22
CA THR A 193 -30.04 -47.69 54.71
C THR A 193 -28.76 -47.55 53.88
N SER A 194 -28.89 -47.22 52.59
CA SER A 194 -27.76 -46.87 51.72
C SER A 194 -27.34 -45.40 51.87
N ILE A 195 -26.25 -44.97 51.23
CA ILE A 195 -25.86 -43.55 51.22
C ILE A 195 -26.87 -42.66 50.47
N GLN A 196 -27.59 -43.21 49.49
CA GLN A 196 -28.69 -42.53 48.80
C GLN A 196 -29.91 -42.39 49.72
N ASP A 197 -30.22 -43.42 50.52
CA ASP A 197 -31.26 -43.36 51.54
C ASP A 197 -30.91 -42.34 52.63
N LEU A 198 -29.66 -42.29 53.08
CA LEU A 198 -29.18 -41.30 54.04
C LEU A 198 -29.32 -39.87 53.50
N CYS A 199 -29.08 -39.65 52.20
CA CYS A 199 -29.30 -38.37 51.54
C CYS A 199 -30.79 -38.02 51.43
N ASN A 200 -31.64 -39.01 51.12
CA ASN A 200 -33.10 -38.83 51.10
C ASN A 200 -33.64 -38.49 52.51
N ASP A 201 -33.11 -39.17 53.54
CA ASP A 201 -33.43 -38.93 54.95
C ASP A 201 -32.99 -37.52 55.37
N PHE A 202 -31.77 -37.08 54.99
CA PHE A 202 -31.29 -35.71 55.21
C PHE A 202 -32.17 -34.66 54.50
N CYS A 203 -32.50 -34.88 53.23
CA CYS A 203 -33.40 -34.00 52.46
C CYS A 203 -34.78 -33.87 53.13
N SER A 204 -35.29 -34.96 53.71
CA SER A 204 -36.59 -34.99 54.39
C SER A 204 -36.51 -34.30 55.75
N TRP A 205 -35.45 -34.57 56.52
CA TRP A 205 -35.17 -33.94 57.81
C TRP A 205 -35.05 -32.42 57.72
N VAL A 206 -34.29 -31.89 56.74
CA VAL A 206 -34.15 -30.43 56.52
C VAL A 206 -35.50 -29.78 56.15
N ARG A 207 -36.41 -30.50 55.47
CA ARG A 207 -37.76 -30.01 55.13
C ARG A 207 -38.74 -30.08 56.31
N GLU A 208 -38.66 -31.12 57.13
CA GLU A 208 -39.56 -31.37 58.27
C GLU A 208 -39.18 -30.52 59.50
N VAL A 209 -37.88 -30.33 59.75
CA VAL A 209 -37.35 -29.69 60.96
C VAL A 209 -36.86 -28.24 60.69
N GLY A 210 -36.54 -27.92 59.43
CA GLY A 210 -36.17 -26.57 58.99
C GLY A 210 -34.69 -26.20 59.18
N VAL A 211 -34.26 -25.16 58.45
CA VAL A 211 -32.84 -24.74 58.39
C VAL A 211 -32.30 -24.15 59.69
N SER A 212 -33.15 -23.62 60.56
CA SER A 212 -32.75 -23.04 61.85
C SER A 212 -32.01 -24.06 62.73
N VAL A 213 -32.39 -25.33 62.67
CA VAL A 213 -31.73 -26.41 63.42
C VAL A 213 -30.33 -26.73 62.89
N LEU A 214 -29.97 -26.38 61.65
CA LEU A 214 -28.59 -26.48 61.17
C LEU A 214 -27.65 -25.54 61.92
N ALA A 215 -28.14 -24.35 62.30
CA ALA A 215 -27.39 -23.38 63.11
C ALA A 215 -27.22 -23.82 64.58
N THR A 216 -28.04 -24.75 65.07
CA THR A 216 -27.93 -25.29 66.45
C THR A 216 -27.08 -26.57 66.55
N LYS A 217 -26.47 -27.05 65.45
CA LYS A 217 -25.60 -28.24 65.45
C LYS A 217 -24.13 -27.87 65.64
N THR A 218 -23.40 -28.74 66.34
CA THR A 218 -21.96 -28.58 66.61
C THR A 218 -21.13 -28.65 65.32
N PRO A 219 -19.95 -28.00 65.27
CA PRO A 219 -19.00 -28.16 64.17
C PRO A 219 -18.67 -29.63 63.88
N GLU A 220 -18.62 -30.47 64.90
CA GLU A 220 -18.31 -31.90 64.83
C GLU A 220 -19.43 -32.68 64.10
N TRP A 221 -20.70 -32.36 64.37
CA TRP A 221 -21.84 -32.90 63.62
C TRP A 221 -21.78 -32.45 62.16
N HIS A 222 -21.48 -31.16 61.90
CA HIS A 222 -21.31 -30.64 60.53
C HIS A 222 -20.20 -31.38 59.77
N ARG A 223 -19.03 -31.59 60.39
CA ARG A 223 -17.93 -32.39 59.80
C ARG A 223 -18.37 -33.82 59.48
N LYS A 224 -19.08 -34.49 60.39
CA LYS A 224 -19.57 -35.87 60.18
C LYS A 224 -20.58 -35.95 59.05
N VAL A 225 -21.48 -34.97 58.90
CA VAL A 225 -22.46 -34.92 57.80
C VAL A 225 -21.78 -34.62 56.46
N VAL A 226 -20.89 -33.62 56.38
CA VAL A 226 -20.24 -33.29 55.09
C VAL A 226 -19.27 -34.37 54.63
N SER A 227 -18.52 -35.00 55.54
CA SER A 227 -17.58 -36.09 55.18
C SER A 227 -18.27 -37.36 54.69
N LEU A 228 -19.53 -37.62 55.08
CA LEU A 228 -20.33 -38.73 54.55
C LEU A 228 -20.86 -38.47 53.14
N PHE A 229 -21.11 -37.22 52.76
CA PHE A 229 -21.66 -36.87 51.44
C PHE A 229 -20.61 -36.36 50.43
N CYS A 230 -19.46 -35.88 50.89
CA CYS A 230 -18.40 -35.36 50.03
C CYS A 230 -17.83 -36.44 49.10
N GLY A 231 -17.80 -36.15 47.79
CA GLY A 231 -17.30 -37.08 46.77
C GLY A 231 -18.38 -37.95 46.11
N HIS A 232 -19.58 -38.08 46.71
CA HIS A 232 -20.69 -38.81 46.10
C HIS A 232 -21.39 -37.98 45.02
N THR A 233 -20.82 -37.98 43.81
CA THR A 233 -21.24 -37.13 42.68
C THR A 233 -22.73 -37.28 42.33
N ASN A 234 -23.31 -38.47 42.47
CA ASN A 234 -24.75 -38.73 42.25
C ASN A 234 -25.68 -37.98 43.22
N LEU A 235 -25.17 -37.57 44.40
CA LEU A 235 -25.93 -36.82 45.41
C LEU A 235 -25.80 -35.31 45.24
N LYS A 236 -24.80 -34.84 44.47
CA LYS A 236 -24.43 -33.43 44.36
C LYS A 236 -25.61 -32.54 43.96
N ASP A 237 -26.41 -32.95 42.98
CA ASP A 237 -27.56 -32.15 42.52
C ASP A 237 -28.69 -32.06 43.55
N GLN A 238 -28.88 -33.09 44.38
CA GLN A 238 -29.83 -33.05 45.50
C GLN A 238 -29.33 -32.09 46.58
N LEU A 239 -28.07 -32.25 47.01
CA LEU A 239 -27.44 -31.43 48.06
C LEU A 239 -27.36 -29.95 47.67
N LEU A 240 -27.02 -29.65 46.41
CA LEU A 240 -27.04 -28.28 45.86
C LEU A 240 -28.42 -27.63 45.98
N SER A 241 -29.51 -28.39 45.87
CA SER A 241 -30.88 -27.85 45.96
C SER A 241 -31.31 -27.49 47.39
N LEU A 242 -30.68 -28.06 48.42
CA LEU A 242 -31.05 -27.80 49.81
C LEU A 242 -30.46 -26.46 50.31
N PRO A 243 -31.18 -25.70 51.15
CA PRO A 243 -30.66 -24.50 51.81
C PRO A 243 -29.71 -24.83 52.98
N ILE A 244 -28.54 -25.42 52.67
CA ILE A 244 -27.56 -25.96 53.64
C ILE A 244 -26.24 -25.17 53.71
N ILE A 245 -26.15 -24.00 53.05
CA ILE A 245 -24.94 -23.15 53.05
C ILE A 245 -25.18 -21.88 53.89
N PRO A 246 -24.44 -21.65 54.99
CA PRO A 246 -24.60 -20.45 55.82
C PRO A 246 -23.87 -19.24 55.21
N LEU A 247 -24.54 -18.09 55.22
CA LEU A 247 -24.01 -16.82 54.73
C LEU A 247 -23.56 -15.91 55.89
N ARG A 248 -22.73 -14.90 55.57
CA ARG A 248 -22.27 -13.88 56.54
C ARG A 248 -23.39 -13.05 57.17
N ASP A 249 -24.57 -12.98 56.56
CA ASP A 249 -25.76 -12.30 57.08
C ASP A 249 -26.57 -13.16 58.08
N GLY A 250 -26.11 -14.38 58.38
CA GLY A 250 -26.78 -15.34 59.25
C GLY A 250 -27.87 -16.17 58.57
N SER A 251 -28.19 -15.89 57.30
CA SER A 251 -29.14 -16.67 56.52
C SER A 251 -28.53 -17.96 55.97
N TRP A 252 -29.39 -18.93 55.63
CA TRP A 252 -28.99 -20.20 55.03
C TRP A 252 -29.54 -20.29 53.60
N THR A 253 -28.73 -20.77 52.66
CA THR A 253 -29.05 -20.71 51.23
C THR A 253 -28.63 -21.97 50.47
N SER A 254 -29.18 -22.11 49.26
CA SER A 254 -28.88 -23.22 48.36
C SER A 254 -27.55 -23.01 47.65
N GLY A 255 -26.79 -24.09 47.43
CA GLY A 255 -25.57 -24.08 46.62
C GLY A 255 -25.79 -23.68 45.15
N ARG A 256 -27.04 -23.60 44.67
CA ARG A 256 -27.40 -23.06 43.35
C ARG A 256 -27.63 -21.54 43.33
N ARG A 257 -27.50 -20.85 44.47
CA ARG A 257 -27.63 -19.38 44.52
C ARG A 257 -26.56 -18.74 43.62
N ALA A 258 -27.00 -17.90 42.67
CA ALA A 258 -26.08 -17.13 41.85
C ALA A 258 -25.22 -16.20 42.72
N ARG A 259 -23.96 -15.95 42.30
CA ARG A 259 -23.01 -15.07 42.99
C ARG A 259 -22.72 -15.49 44.46
N LEU A 260 -22.73 -16.80 44.71
CA LEU A 260 -22.32 -17.45 45.96
C LEU A 260 -20.81 -17.75 45.95
N TYR A 261 -20.09 -17.33 46.99
CA TYR A 261 -18.63 -17.49 47.09
C TYR A 261 -18.17 -17.91 48.50
N GLN A 262 -17.14 -18.74 48.59
CA GLN A 262 -16.47 -19.05 49.87
C GLN A 262 -15.63 -17.86 50.34
N ALA A 263 -15.56 -17.60 51.65
CA ALA A 263 -14.71 -16.51 52.16
C ALA A 263 -13.21 -16.79 51.91
N MET A 264 -12.46 -15.72 51.62
CA MET A 264 -10.99 -15.78 51.54
C MET A 264 -10.40 -16.14 52.91
N GLY A 265 -9.27 -16.86 52.94
CA GLY A 265 -8.62 -17.26 54.19
C GLY A 265 -8.00 -16.11 54.98
N THR A 266 -7.72 -14.98 54.30
CA THR A 266 -6.99 -13.81 54.81
C THR A 266 -7.87 -12.57 54.82
N GLY A 267 -8.12 -12.02 56.02
CA GLY A 267 -8.79 -10.72 56.22
C GLY A 267 -10.32 -10.74 56.06
N ASP A 268 -10.95 -9.59 56.31
CA ASP A 268 -12.26 -9.23 55.76
C ASP A 268 -12.03 -8.20 54.67
N GLU A 269 -12.17 -8.62 53.41
CA GLU A 269 -12.10 -7.69 52.30
C GLU A 269 -13.42 -6.92 52.19
N TYR A 270 -13.32 -5.60 52.10
CA TYR A 270 -14.46 -4.71 51.95
C TYR A 270 -15.15 -4.91 50.58
N VAL A 271 -16.47 -4.86 50.56
CA VAL A 271 -17.30 -4.85 49.34
C VAL A 271 -18.15 -3.57 49.34
N PRO A 272 -18.19 -2.79 48.25
CA PRO A 272 -19.04 -1.59 48.15
C PRO A 272 -20.54 -1.86 48.36
N SER A 273 -21.25 -0.84 48.84
CA SER A 273 -22.70 -0.87 49.12
C SER A 273 -23.52 -1.38 47.92
N GLY A 274 -24.52 -2.21 48.16
CA GLY A 274 -25.50 -2.59 47.13
C GLY A 274 -25.01 -3.57 46.06
N ILE A 275 -23.75 -4.00 46.10
CA ILE A 275 -23.26 -5.09 45.24
C ILE A 275 -23.91 -6.40 45.67
N ASN A 276 -24.78 -6.95 44.83
CA ASN A 276 -25.44 -8.23 45.06
C ASN A 276 -24.44 -9.39 44.90
N ILE A 277 -23.78 -9.72 46.00
CA ILE A 277 -22.88 -10.87 46.21
C ILE A 277 -23.33 -11.62 47.47
N SER A 278 -23.02 -12.92 47.58
CA SER A 278 -23.34 -13.72 48.76
C SER A 278 -22.11 -14.52 49.18
N ILE A 279 -21.56 -14.20 50.35
CA ILE A 279 -20.32 -14.81 50.85
C ILE A 279 -20.66 -15.73 52.02
N ILE A 280 -20.09 -16.93 52.01
CA ILE A 280 -20.23 -17.92 53.08
C ILE A 280 -19.64 -17.37 54.40
N GLU A 281 -20.25 -17.77 55.51
CA GLU A 281 -19.76 -17.50 56.88
C GLU A 281 -18.25 -17.82 57.02
N ARG A 282 -17.48 -16.99 57.73
CA ARG A 282 -16.02 -17.20 57.91
C ARG A 282 -15.73 -18.57 58.53
N ASN A 283 -16.40 -18.93 59.61
CA ASN A 283 -16.15 -20.17 60.35
C ASN A 283 -16.40 -21.40 59.46
N ALA A 284 -17.47 -21.38 58.66
CA ALA A 284 -17.78 -22.42 57.67
C ALA A 284 -16.77 -22.49 56.50
N SER A 285 -16.10 -21.39 56.17
CA SER A 285 -15.08 -21.31 55.09
C SER A 285 -13.66 -21.66 55.56
N GLN A 286 -13.41 -21.62 56.87
CA GLN A 286 -12.13 -21.94 57.51
C GLN A 286 -12.02 -23.39 57.99
N ASP A 287 -13.14 -24.06 58.29
CA ASP A 287 -13.15 -25.48 58.62
C ASP A 287 -12.78 -26.35 57.40
N PRO A 288 -11.73 -27.19 57.45
CA PRO A 288 -11.22 -27.89 56.27
C PRO A 288 -12.20 -28.85 55.59
N GLU A 289 -13.01 -29.60 56.35
CA GLU A 289 -13.95 -30.57 55.77
C GLU A 289 -15.18 -29.85 55.19
N ARG A 290 -15.65 -28.78 55.84
CA ARG A 290 -16.74 -27.94 55.28
C ARG A 290 -16.27 -27.21 54.01
N ARG A 291 -15.04 -26.69 53.99
CA ARG A 291 -14.40 -26.11 52.79
C ARG A 291 -14.32 -27.12 51.64
N ARG A 292 -13.78 -28.31 51.91
CA ARG A 292 -13.71 -29.42 50.95
C ARG A 292 -15.08 -29.82 50.39
N PHE A 293 -16.14 -29.73 51.21
CA PHE A 293 -17.51 -29.94 50.76
C PHE A 293 -18.03 -28.80 49.87
N HIS A 294 -17.73 -27.54 50.19
CA HIS A 294 -18.04 -26.41 49.31
C HIS A 294 -17.30 -26.51 47.95
N ASP A 295 -16.04 -26.95 47.97
CA ASP A 295 -15.24 -27.24 46.76
C ASP A 295 -15.89 -28.38 45.94
N PHE A 296 -16.31 -29.48 46.61
CA PHE A 296 -17.06 -30.58 45.98
C PHE A 296 -18.39 -30.13 45.37
N LEU A 297 -19.13 -29.25 46.04
CA LEU A 297 -20.34 -28.62 45.49
C LEU A 297 -20.01 -27.68 44.30
N GLY A 298 -18.77 -27.19 44.19
CA GLY A 298 -18.29 -26.32 43.12
C GLY A 298 -18.49 -24.84 43.39
N ILE A 299 -18.55 -24.44 44.68
CA ILE A 299 -18.69 -23.04 45.07
C ILE A 299 -17.31 -22.37 45.00
N PRO A 300 -17.09 -21.36 44.14
CA PRO A 300 -15.78 -20.74 43.98
C PRO A 300 -15.34 -19.93 45.21
N VAL A 301 -14.03 -19.78 45.39
CA VAL A 301 -13.47 -18.86 46.40
C VAL A 301 -13.64 -17.41 45.91
N TYR A 302 -14.01 -16.53 46.85
CA TYR A 302 -14.12 -15.10 46.66
C TYR A 302 -12.78 -14.43 46.32
N ASN A 303 -12.79 -13.47 45.38
CA ASN A 303 -11.66 -12.59 45.08
C ASN A 303 -12.12 -11.22 44.55
N ALA A 304 -11.26 -10.20 44.69
CA ALA A 304 -11.55 -8.83 44.26
C ALA A 304 -11.92 -8.70 42.77
N ARG A 305 -11.35 -9.53 41.87
CA ARG A 305 -11.69 -9.51 40.45
C ARG A 305 -13.17 -9.83 40.20
N GLN A 306 -13.78 -10.71 40.99
CA GLN A 306 -15.23 -10.96 40.92
C GLN A 306 -16.02 -9.72 41.35
N VAL A 307 -15.60 -9.02 42.41
CA VAL A 307 -16.27 -7.78 42.87
C VAL A 307 -16.16 -6.67 41.82
N CYS A 308 -14.98 -6.46 41.23
CA CYS A 308 -14.81 -5.53 40.10
C CYS A 308 -15.73 -5.87 38.92
N THR A 309 -15.86 -7.15 38.56
CA THR A 309 -16.84 -7.57 37.53
C THR A 309 -18.28 -7.24 37.94
N LEU A 310 -18.66 -7.47 39.20
CA LEU A 310 -20.03 -7.17 39.68
C LEU A 310 -20.34 -5.67 39.76
N ILE A 311 -19.34 -4.83 40.02
CA ILE A 311 -19.43 -3.36 39.91
C ILE A 311 -19.61 -2.95 38.45
N LEU A 312 -18.84 -3.52 37.53
CA LEU A 312 -18.94 -3.24 36.09
C LEU A 312 -20.26 -3.75 35.49
N ASP A 313 -20.77 -4.91 35.91
CA ASP A 313 -22.12 -5.41 35.58
C ASP A 313 -23.20 -4.39 35.99
N LEU A 314 -23.04 -3.74 37.15
CA LEU A 314 -23.98 -2.72 37.65
C LEU A 314 -23.92 -1.43 36.82
N HIS A 315 -22.72 -0.96 36.48
CA HIS A 315 -22.54 0.20 35.58
C HIS A 315 -22.85 -0.09 34.10
N ALA A 316 -22.93 -1.37 33.70
CA ALA A 316 -23.41 -1.81 32.40
C ALA A 316 -24.93 -2.10 32.39
N GLY A 317 -25.60 -1.96 33.54
CA GLY A 317 -27.04 -2.15 33.69
C GLY A 317 -27.90 -1.05 33.06
N THR A 318 -29.19 -1.06 33.35
CA THR A 318 -30.09 0.01 32.88
C THR A 318 -29.76 1.33 33.58
N PRO A 319 -29.85 2.49 32.89
CA PRO A 319 -29.58 3.79 33.51
C PRO A 319 -30.33 4.00 34.82
N SER A 320 -31.57 3.54 34.92
CA SER A 320 -32.40 3.64 36.12
C SER A 320 -31.90 2.87 37.34
N SER A 321 -31.03 1.87 37.19
CA SER A 321 -30.34 1.25 38.34
C SER A 321 -29.16 2.08 38.86
N ILE A 322 -28.63 2.99 38.05
CA ILE A 322 -27.57 3.94 38.42
C ILE A 322 -28.17 5.28 38.90
N GLU A 323 -29.31 5.71 38.36
CA GLU A 323 -30.08 6.86 38.85
C GLU A 323 -30.48 6.70 40.33
N GLN A 324 -30.80 5.46 40.74
CA GLN A 324 -31.13 5.11 42.14
C GLN A 324 -29.91 5.01 43.06
N ARG A 325 -28.68 5.10 42.54
CA ARG A 325 -27.44 4.95 43.30
C ARG A 325 -26.96 6.30 43.84
N ALA A 326 -26.61 6.34 45.13
CA ALA A 326 -26.14 7.55 45.79
C ALA A 326 -24.75 7.99 45.27
N PRO A 327 -24.41 9.29 45.25
CA PRO A 327 -23.10 9.76 44.77
C PRO A 327 -21.93 9.06 45.48
N GLU A 328 -22.05 8.88 46.80
CA GLU A 328 -21.02 8.30 47.66
C GLU A 328 -20.78 6.82 47.35
N ASP A 329 -21.78 6.10 46.83
CA ASP A 329 -21.63 4.72 46.39
C ASP A 329 -20.91 4.64 45.03
N LEU A 330 -21.19 5.56 44.10
CA LEU A 330 -20.45 5.68 42.83
C LEU A 330 -18.99 6.08 43.06
N VAL A 331 -18.70 6.85 44.12
CA VAL A 331 -17.32 7.13 44.56
C VAL A 331 -16.65 5.87 45.11
N LYS A 332 -17.31 5.12 46.00
CA LYS A 332 -16.78 3.84 46.54
C LYS A 332 -16.49 2.83 45.43
N ASP A 333 -17.36 2.72 44.44
CA ASP A 333 -17.17 1.82 43.29
C ASP A 333 -15.91 2.17 42.49
N ALA A 334 -15.74 3.46 42.14
CA ALA A 334 -14.58 3.94 41.39
C ALA A 334 -13.28 3.78 42.18
N VAL A 335 -13.30 4.13 43.48
CA VAL A 335 -12.14 3.98 44.37
C VAL A 335 -11.79 2.50 44.60
N TYR A 336 -12.78 1.60 44.66
CA TYR A 336 -12.54 0.16 44.75
C TYR A 336 -11.86 -0.37 43.48
N ILE A 337 -12.40 -0.06 42.30
CA ILE A 337 -11.78 -0.46 41.02
C ILE A 337 -10.39 0.15 40.87
N PHE A 338 -10.18 1.42 41.23
CA PHE A 338 -8.85 2.04 41.22
C PHE A 338 -7.84 1.34 42.15
N ARG A 339 -8.24 1.01 43.39
CA ARG A 339 -7.37 0.32 44.35
C ARG A 339 -7.11 -1.15 43.97
N LYS A 340 -7.94 -1.74 43.11
CA LYS A 340 -7.83 -3.14 42.63
C LYS A 340 -7.44 -3.28 41.16
N ARG A 341 -7.14 -2.18 40.46
CA ARG A 341 -6.80 -2.13 39.02
C ARG A 341 -5.69 -3.11 38.62
N ASP A 342 -4.67 -3.27 39.48
CA ASP A 342 -3.47 -4.06 39.21
C ASP A 342 -3.76 -5.57 39.37
N GLU A 343 -4.71 -5.94 40.24
CA GLU A 343 -5.27 -7.31 40.35
C GLU A 343 -6.27 -7.63 39.23
N PHE A 344 -6.95 -6.61 38.69
CA PHE A 344 -7.94 -6.75 37.61
C PHE A 344 -7.30 -6.83 36.21
N GLY A 345 -6.14 -6.18 36.02
CA GLY A 345 -5.34 -6.25 34.80
C GLY A 345 -5.89 -5.44 33.62
N SER A 346 -6.75 -4.45 33.87
CA SER A 346 -7.36 -3.61 32.83
C SER A 346 -7.83 -2.28 33.40
N ASP A 347 -7.61 -1.19 32.67
CA ASP A 347 -8.20 0.11 33.00
C ASP A 347 -9.66 0.15 32.53
N ARG A 348 -10.59 0.37 33.46
CA ARG A 348 -12.05 0.29 33.23
C ARG A 348 -12.79 1.58 33.57
N ALA A 349 -12.09 2.71 33.76
CA ALA A 349 -12.72 3.98 34.09
C ALA A 349 -13.80 4.39 33.05
N SER A 350 -13.59 4.09 31.76
CA SER A 350 -14.54 4.35 30.67
C SER A 350 -15.84 3.54 30.72
N ASP A 351 -15.90 2.46 31.51
CA ASP A 351 -17.11 1.65 31.66
C ASP A 351 -18.05 2.14 32.75
N MET A 352 -17.57 3.01 33.64
CA MET A 352 -18.28 3.42 34.85
C MET A 352 -19.18 4.63 34.61
N TYR A 353 -20.19 4.78 35.47
CA TYR A 353 -20.94 6.03 35.61
C TYR A 353 -20.39 6.81 36.81
N PHE A 354 -20.15 8.10 36.60
CA PHE A 354 -19.67 9.03 37.62
C PHE A 354 -20.76 10.01 38.03
N SER A 355 -20.73 10.46 39.29
CA SER A 355 -21.43 11.69 39.69
C SER A 355 -20.74 12.90 39.06
N VAL A 356 -21.52 13.81 38.48
CA VAL A 356 -21.03 15.03 37.84
C VAL A 356 -21.97 16.21 38.11
N VAL A 357 -21.39 17.41 38.17
CA VAL A 357 -22.07 18.68 38.46
C VAL A 357 -21.99 19.60 37.24
N ASN A 358 -23.12 20.23 36.86
CA ASN A 358 -23.14 21.35 35.93
C ASN A 358 -24.10 22.42 36.48
N GLN A 359 -23.62 23.66 36.67
CA GLN A 359 -24.41 24.77 37.23
C GLN A 359 -25.13 24.41 38.56
N GLY A 360 -24.47 23.62 39.42
CA GLY A 360 -25.02 23.14 40.70
C GLY A 360 -25.99 21.95 40.61
N HIS A 361 -26.34 21.49 39.40
CA HIS A 361 -27.17 20.32 39.20
C HIS A 361 -26.32 19.04 39.12
N TYR A 362 -26.57 18.11 40.06
CA TYR A 362 -25.95 16.78 40.09
C TYR A 362 -26.64 15.85 39.08
N SER A 363 -25.85 15.08 38.33
CA SER A 363 -26.33 14.06 37.39
C SER A 363 -25.36 12.87 37.36
N ARG A 364 -25.76 11.76 36.72
CA ARG A 364 -24.92 10.57 36.53
C ARG A 364 -24.55 10.47 35.06
N ARG A 365 -23.26 10.44 34.74
CA ARG A 365 -22.78 10.37 33.35
C ARG A 365 -21.67 9.32 33.19
N LYS A 366 -21.66 8.68 32.03
CA LYS A 366 -20.58 7.78 31.56
C LYS A 366 -19.62 8.48 30.59
N ASP A 367 -19.96 9.69 30.13
CA ASP A 367 -19.23 10.46 29.13
C ASP A 367 -19.46 11.99 29.24
N GLN A 368 -18.68 12.80 28.51
CA GLN A 368 -18.64 14.29 28.62
C GLN A 368 -18.33 14.74 30.06
N ILE A 369 -17.47 13.99 30.74
CA ILE A 369 -17.04 14.26 32.11
C ILE A 369 -15.78 15.13 32.04
N TYR A 370 -15.77 16.24 32.75
CA TYR A 370 -14.65 17.18 32.73
C TYR A 370 -13.98 17.28 34.10
N ILE A 371 -12.65 17.31 34.11
CA ILE A 371 -11.85 17.60 35.31
C ILE A 371 -11.26 18.99 35.16
N ILE A 372 -11.49 19.87 36.15
CA ILE A 372 -10.86 21.19 36.18
C ILE A 372 -9.38 21.00 36.55
N ASP A 373 -8.50 21.25 35.59
CA ASP A 373 -7.05 21.33 35.78
C ASP A 373 -6.56 22.71 35.38
N HIS A 374 -6.15 23.52 36.37
CA HIS A 374 -5.63 24.86 36.16
C HIS A 374 -4.32 24.92 35.34
N LYS A 375 -3.66 23.77 35.08
CA LYS A 375 -2.48 23.67 34.21
C LYS A 375 -2.85 23.45 32.74
N SER A 376 -4.06 22.97 32.45
CA SER A 376 -4.53 22.73 31.09
C SER A 376 -4.77 24.06 30.37
N GLN A 377 -4.26 24.16 29.14
CA GLN A 377 -4.34 25.37 28.33
C GLN A 377 -4.91 25.04 26.95
N PRO A 378 -6.07 25.62 26.56
CA PRO A 378 -6.83 26.64 27.29
C PRO A 378 -7.75 26.07 28.41
N SER A 379 -7.78 26.71 29.59
CA SER A 379 -8.66 26.33 30.73
C SER A 379 -10.12 26.78 30.52
N LEU A 380 -10.76 26.25 29.47
CA LEU A 380 -12.12 26.66 29.07
C LEU A 380 -13.21 26.08 29.96
N ILE A 381 -12.98 24.90 30.53
CA ILE A 381 -13.90 24.27 31.48
C ILE A 381 -14.09 25.21 32.68
N GLU A 382 -13.00 25.75 33.21
CA GLU A 382 -13.04 26.71 34.32
C GLU A 382 -13.63 28.07 33.89
N LYS A 383 -13.22 28.60 32.72
CA LYS A 383 -13.73 29.88 32.17
C LYS A 383 -15.26 29.88 32.02
N TYR A 384 -15.86 28.75 31.66
CA TYR A 384 -17.28 28.67 31.27
C TYR A 384 -18.17 27.87 32.23
N LYS A 385 -17.66 27.26 33.32
CA LYS A 385 -18.47 26.45 34.26
C LYS A 385 -19.74 27.16 34.80
N ASP A 386 -19.63 28.47 35.02
CA ASP A 386 -20.70 29.33 35.55
C ASP A 386 -21.51 30.04 34.43
N THR A 387 -21.16 29.82 33.16
CA THR A 387 -21.87 30.43 32.02
C THR A 387 -23.16 29.65 31.72
N PRO A 388 -24.31 30.32 31.59
CA PRO A 388 -25.59 29.64 31.35
C PRO A 388 -25.58 28.72 30.13
N LYS A 389 -26.20 27.55 30.27
CA LYS A 389 -26.30 26.52 29.22
C LYS A 389 -24.96 25.95 28.72
N ASN A 390 -23.86 26.13 29.45
CA ASN A 390 -22.60 25.47 29.08
C ASN A 390 -22.74 23.93 29.15
N PRO A 391 -22.08 23.18 28.24
CA PRO A 391 -22.17 21.72 28.17
C PRO A 391 -21.19 20.97 29.09
N PHE A 392 -20.47 21.66 29.98
CA PHE A 392 -19.36 21.08 30.74
C PHE A 392 -19.86 20.45 32.05
N TYR A 393 -20.04 19.13 32.06
CA TYR A 393 -20.36 18.37 33.26
C TYR A 393 -19.07 18.01 34.01
N VAL A 394 -18.78 18.73 35.08
CA VAL A 394 -17.55 18.59 35.86
C VAL A 394 -17.66 17.40 36.82
N LEU A 395 -16.58 16.64 36.99
CA LEU A 395 -16.52 15.54 37.96
C LEU A 395 -16.80 16.06 39.38
N ASP A 396 -17.66 15.34 40.11
CA ASP A 396 -18.08 15.69 41.46
C ASP A 396 -16.88 15.76 42.44
N GLU A 397 -16.81 16.79 43.29
CA GLU A 397 -15.69 16.97 44.22
C GLU A 397 -15.57 15.82 45.22
N LEU A 398 -16.67 15.09 45.49
CA LEU A 398 -16.70 13.90 46.35
C LEU A 398 -15.66 12.82 45.96
N TYR A 399 -15.31 12.70 44.67
CA TYR A 399 -14.24 11.79 44.23
C TYR A 399 -12.87 12.20 44.78
N MET A 400 -12.59 13.51 44.80
CA MET A 400 -11.35 14.04 45.36
C MET A 400 -11.40 14.09 46.88
N GLU A 401 -12.57 14.39 47.49
CA GLU A 401 -12.76 14.35 48.94
C GLU A 401 -12.44 12.97 49.52
N CYS A 402 -12.94 11.90 48.90
CA CYS A 402 -12.69 10.52 49.33
C CYS A 402 -11.20 10.13 49.27
N MET A 403 -10.45 10.70 48.33
CA MET A 403 -9.01 10.46 48.15
C MET A 403 -8.11 11.37 49.02
N ARG A 404 -8.65 12.37 49.75
CA ARG A 404 -7.85 13.26 50.63
C ARG A 404 -7.12 12.53 51.76
N GLY A 405 -7.55 11.32 52.12
CA GLY A 405 -6.90 10.46 53.11
C GLY A 405 -5.74 9.62 52.57
N ASP A 406 -5.63 9.47 51.25
CA ASP A 406 -4.48 8.85 50.59
C ASP A 406 -3.38 9.90 50.32
N ASP A 407 -2.16 9.46 50.04
CA ASP A 407 -1.03 10.36 49.80
C ASP A 407 -1.09 11.09 48.44
N LEU A 408 -0.30 12.17 48.29
CA LEU A 408 -0.29 13.02 47.10
C LEU A 408 0.12 12.29 45.80
N ILE A 409 0.91 11.21 45.88
CA ILE A 409 1.26 10.38 44.71
C ILE A 409 0.06 9.53 44.34
N THR A 410 -0.58 8.87 45.31
CA THR A 410 -1.82 8.09 45.08
C THR A 410 -2.95 8.96 44.53
N GLN A 411 -3.15 10.18 45.04
CA GLN A 411 -4.11 11.16 44.50
C GLN A 411 -3.78 11.55 43.04
N LYS A 412 -2.51 11.78 42.71
CA LYS A 412 -2.07 12.06 41.33
C LYS A 412 -2.29 10.86 40.39
N VAL A 413 -1.98 9.64 40.85
CA VAL A 413 -2.18 8.40 40.09
C VAL A 413 -3.68 8.11 39.89
N PHE A 414 -4.56 8.53 40.81
CA PHE A 414 -6.01 8.48 40.62
C PHE A 414 -6.50 9.43 39.52
N LEU A 415 -6.00 10.67 39.47
CA LEU A 415 -6.30 11.59 38.37
C LEU A 415 -5.75 11.09 37.02
N GLU A 416 -4.54 10.54 37.00
CA GLU A 416 -3.95 9.92 35.81
C GLU A 416 -4.68 8.63 35.37
N TRP A 417 -5.33 7.94 36.30
CA TRP A 417 -6.21 6.81 36.00
C TRP A 417 -7.51 7.28 35.35
N LEU A 418 -8.19 8.28 35.92
CA LEU A 418 -9.39 8.86 35.32
C LEU A 418 -9.12 9.41 33.91
N LEU A 419 -8.00 10.13 33.71
CA LEU A 419 -7.64 10.74 32.42
C LEU A 419 -7.14 9.75 31.35
N LYS A 420 -7.02 8.45 31.65
CA LYS A 420 -6.87 7.40 30.61
C LYS A 420 -8.20 7.04 29.95
N SER A 421 -9.33 7.38 30.58
CA SER A 421 -10.65 7.21 30.01
C SER A 421 -10.89 8.20 28.87
N SER A 422 -11.21 7.71 27.67
CA SER A 422 -11.64 8.55 26.54
C SER A 422 -12.96 9.31 26.80
N SER A 423 -13.66 8.97 27.88
CA SER A 423 -14.90 9.61 28.32
C SER A 423 -14.70 10.81 29.26
N ILE A 424 -13.48 11.01 29.77
CA ILE A 424 -13.09 12.05 30.73
C ILE A 424 -12.01 12.95 30.09
N SER A 425 -12.08 14.27 30.28
CA SER A 425 -11.04 15.19 29.76
C SER A 425 -10.85 16.45 30.61
N THR A 426 -9.75 17.17 30.38
CA THR A 426 -9.51 18.53 30.93
C THR A 426 -9.81 19.64 29.92
N VAL A 427 -10.05 19.31 28.65
CA VAL A 427 -10.28 20.27 27.56
C VAL A 427 -11.52 19.91 26.73
N PRO A 428 -12.27 20.88 26.16
CA PRO A 428 -13.52 20.62 25.43
C PRO A 428 -13.38 19.61 24.28
N ILE A 429 -14.17 18.54 24.31
CA ILE A 429 -14.19 17.52 23.25
C ILE A 429 -15.07 18.03 22.10
N LEU A 430 -14.47 18.46 20.98
CA LEU A 430 -15.19 19.07 19.84
C LEU A 430 -15.90 18.06 18.92
N LEU A 431 -15.53 16.77 18.98
CA LEU A 431 -16.13 15.69 18.18
C LEU A 431 -16.35 14.43 18.99
N ARG A 432 -17.45 13.73 18.71
CA ARG A 432 -17.70 12.35 19.13
C ARG A 432 -18.40 11.61 18.00
N ASP A 433 -18.01 10.36 17.75
CA ASP A 433 -18.60 9.47 16.72
C ASP A 433 -18.70 10.14 15.32
N HIS A 434 -17.71 10.99 15.01
CA HIS A 434 -17.61 11.85 13.83
C HIS A 434 -18.60 13.05 13.74
N TYR A 435 -19.46 13.25 14.75
CA TYR A 435 -20.37 14.40 14.86
C TYR A 435 -19.80 15.54 15.72
N THR A 436 -20.21 16.77 15.41
CA THR A 436 -19.94 17.98 16.22
C THR A 436 -20.73 17.95 17.51
N THR A 437 -20.03 18.14 18.63
CA THR A 437 -20.58 18.03 19.99
C THR A 437 -21.28 19.32 20.45
N PRO A 438 -22.06 19.29 21.55
CA PRO A 438 -22.56 20.49 22.22
C PRO A 438 -21.46 21.53 22.54
N GLU A 439 -20.26 21.07 22.87
CA GLU A 439 -19.05 21.86 23.13
C GLU A 439 -18.62 22.68 21.91
N TRP A 440 -18.63 22.08 20.71
CA TRP A 440 -18.40 22.78 19.46
C TRP A 440 -19.46 23.87 19.23
N VAL A 441 -20.74 23.55 19.42
CA VAL A 441 -21.86 24.49 19.21
C VAL A 441 -21.77 25.66 20.18
N PHE A 442 -21.56 25.39 21.47
CA PHE A 442 -21.43 26.40 22.52
C PHE A 442 -20.26 27.35 22.26
N LEU A 443 -19.06 26.83 21.95
CA LEU A 443 -17.88 27.68 21.69
C LEU A 443 -18.03 28.47 20.39
N ARG A 444 -18.58 27.88 19.31
CA ARG A 444 -18.88 28.59 18.05
C ARG A 444 -19.78 29.80 18.27
N ASP A 445 -20.80 29.66 19.12
CA ASP A 445 -21.82 30.69 19.34
C ASP A 445 -21.41 31.70 20.44
N THR A 446 -20.40 31.38 21.26
CA THR A 446 -19.95 32.20 22.39
C THR A 446 -18.65 32.97 22.10
N ASP A 447 -17.59 32.28 21.67
CA ASP A 447 -16.29 32.89 21.32
C ASP A 447 -15.52 31.97 20.35
N VAL A 448 -15.49 32.34 19.07
CA VAL A 448 -14.79 31.57 18.04
C VAL A 448 -13.28 31.54 18.30
N THR A 449 -12.70 32.52 19.00
CA THR A 449 -11.27 32.54 19.36
C THR A 449 -10.90 31.37 20.27
N ASP A 450 -11.78 31.04 21.22
CA ASP A 450 -11.64 29.92 22.13
C ASP A 450 -11.86 28.58 21.42
N LEU A 451 -12.84 28.51 20.50
CA LEU A 451 -13.01 27.35 19.63
C LEU A 451 -11.74 27.08 18.81
N LEU A 452 -11.15 28.13 18.24
CA LEU A 452 -9.88 28.05 17.51
C LEU A 452 -8.71 27.65 18.42
N ALA A 453 -8.69 28.06 19.69
CA ALA A 453 -7.67 27.64 20.65
C ALA A 453 -7.74 26.14 20.99
N VAL A 454 -8.94 25.56 21.12
CA VAL A 454 -9.11 24.09 21.27
C VAL A 454 -8.74 23.36 19.99
N LEU A 455 -9.11 23.91 18.81
CA LEU A 455 -8.71 23.36 17.52
C LEU A 455 -7.19 23.38 17.32
N GLU A 456 -6.50 24.42 17.77
CA GLU A 456 -5.03 24.52 17.76
C GLU A 456 -4.42 23.34 18.52
N GLN A 457 -4.92 23.07 19.73
CA GLN A 457 -4.44 21.99 20.58
C GLN A 457 -4.74 20.60 19.98
N ALA A 458 -5.97 20.37 19.51
CA ALA A 458 -6.33 19.13 18.81
C ALA A 458 -5.45 18.90 17.56
N CYS A 459 -5.12 19.98 16.83
CA CYS A 459 -4.27 19.93 15.64
C CYS A 459 -2.77 19.76 15.93
N LYS A 460 -2.30 19.77 17.20
CA LYS A 460 -0.90 19.47 17.53
C LYS A 460 -0.58 17.97 17.49
N TYR A 461 -1.57 17.11 17.73
CA TYR A 461 -1.38 15.67 17.90
C TYR A 461 -1.76 14.82 16.67
N GLY A 462 -2.18 15.43 15.57
CA GLY A 462 -2.51 14.68 14.34
C GLY A 462 -2.97 15.50 13.14
N THR A 463 -3.55 14.80 12.16
CA THR A 463 -4.32 15.37 11.06
C THR A 463 -5.75 15.72 11.54
N PRO A 464 -6.36 16.82 11.05
CA PRO A 464 -7.75 17.11 11.38
C PRO A 464 -8.69 16.04 10.81
N SER A 465 -9.79 15.75 11.51
CA SER A 465 -10.77 14.80 11.03
C SER A 465 -11.60 15.37 9.85
N PRO A 466 -12.20 14.52 9.00
CA PRO A 466 -13.01 14.98 7.86
C PRO A 466 -14.16 15.93 8.24
N ARG A 467 -14.77 15.76 9.42
CA ARG A 467 -15.85 16.67 9.85
C ARG A 467 -15.34 18.05 10.26
N LEU A 468 -14.16 18.15 10.88
CA LEU A 468 -13.54 19.46 11.15
C LEU A 468 -13.01 20.12 9.87
N MET A 469 -12.50 19.31 8.91
CA MET A 469 -12.10 19.80 7.59
C MET A 469 -13.25 20.48 6.82
N GLN A 470 -14.50 20.10 7.08
CA GLN A 470 -15.67 20.81 6.57
C GLN A 470 -16.13 21.96 7.50
N ALA A 471 -16.26 21.69 8.80
CA ALA A 471 -16.92 22.61 9.73
C ALA A 471 -16.09 23.84 10.12
N VAL A 472 -14.76 23.80 10.01
CA VAL A 472 -13.88 24.96 10.29
C VAL A 472 -13.96 26.02 9.18
N PRO A 473 -13.88 25.69 7.87
CA PRO A 473 -14.13 26.66 6.79
C PRO A 473 -15.53 27.30 6.83
N GLU A 474 -16.55 26.58 7.34
CA GLU A 474 -17.94 27.06 7.52
C GLU A 474 -18.11 28.07 8.68
N LEU A 475 -17.08 28.33 9.51
CA LEU A 475 -17.17 29.23 10.66
C LEU A 475 -17.36 30.69 10.24
N LEU A 476 -18.44 31.33 10.69
CA LEU A 476 -18.68 32.76 10.50
C LEU A 476 -17.85 33.60 11.47
N VAL A 477 -16.76 34.19 10.99
CA VAL A 477 -15.91 35.11 11.78
C VAL A 477 -16.20 36.57 11.42
N ASN A 478 -15.77 37.50 12.27
CA ASN A 478 -15.75 38.92 11.93
C ASN A 478 -14.64 39.19 10.90
N CYS A 479 -14.89 40.15 10.02
CA CYS A 479 -13.97 40.61 8.99
C CYS A 479 -13.50 42.03 9.33
N ARG A 480 -12.34 42.44 8.82
CA ARG A 480 -11.77 43.78 9.08
C ARG A 480 -12.59 44.95 8.54
N ASP A 481 -13.55 44.70 7.65
CA ASP A 481 -14.53 45.66 7.15
C ASP A 481 -15.79 45.77 8.04
N GLY A 482 -15.87 45.00 9.13
CA GLY A 482 -17.01 44.94 10.05
C GLY A 482 -18.09 43.91 9.69
N ASN A 483 -17.99 43.23 8.55
CA ASN A 483 -18.95 42.19 8.16
C ASN A 483 -18.64 40.83 8.84
N ARG A 484 -19.56 39.87 8.73
CA ARG A 484 -19.30 38.45 9.04
C ARG A 484 -19.39 37.60 7.77
N ARG A 485 -18.36 36.79 7.52
CA ARG A 485 -18.27 35.86 6.37
C ARG A 485 -17.71 34.49 6.82
N PRO A 486 -17.95 33.41 6.06
CA PRO A 486 -17.29 32.13 6.29
C PRO A 486 -15.77 32.25 6.22
N LEU A 487 -15.07 31.58 7.15
CA LEU A 487 -13.61 31.57 7.23
C LEU A 487 -12.93 31.09 5.92
N ALA A 488 -13.62 30.26 5.12
CA ALA A 488 -13.20 29.82 3.78
C ALA A 488 -12.98 30.94 2.74
N GLU A 489 -13.70 32.05 2.89
CA GLU A 489 -13.65 33.18 1.97
C GLU A 489 -12.46 34.10 2.29
N LEU A 490 -12.00 34.08 3.55
CA LEU A 490 -11.09 35.04 4.14
C LEU A 490 -9.64 34.56 4.20
N ALA A 491 -8.72 35.52 4.17
CA ALA A 491 -7.33 35.35 4.56
C ALA A 491 -7.12 35.66 6.06
N ILE A 492 -6.11 35.02 6.65
CA ILE A 492 -5.59 35.43 7.96
C ILE A 492 -4.57 36.55 7.75
N PRO A 493 -4.70 37.71 8.42
CA PRO A 493 -3.86 38.89 8.19
C PRO A 493 -2.48 38.76 8.86
N THR A 494 -1.71 37.74 8.47
CA THR A 494 -0.28 37.60 8.77
C THR A 494 0.52 38.70 8.07
N LYS A 495 1.70 39.04 8.59
CA LYS A 495 2.57 40.09 8.02
C LYS A 495 2.94 39.84 6.55
N GLU A 496 3.02 38.57 6.13
CA GLU A 496 3.35 38.23 4.75
C GLU A 496 2.14 38.35 3.82
N MET A 497 0.95 37.91 4.26
CA MET A 497 -0.30 38.05 3.49
C MET A 497 -0.64 39.52 3.27
N LEU A 498 -0.54 40.38 4.30
CA LEU A 498 -0.78 41.82 4.17
C LEU A 498 0.21 42.54 3.25
N ARG A 499 1.38 41.94 2.98
CA ARG A 499 2.43 42.51 2.10
C ARG A 499 2.31 42.06 0.64
N LEU A 500 1.84 40.82 0.42
CA LEU A 500 1.80 40.20 -0.92
C LEU A 500 0.39 39.97 -1.47
N CYS A 501 -0.64 40.01 -0.63
CA CYS A 501 -2.04 39.84 -1.01
C CYS A 501 -2.95 40.95 -0.41
N PRO A 502 -2.60 42.25 -0.56
CA PRO A 502 -3.28 43.34 0.15
C PRO A 502 -4.75 43.54 -0.26
N HIS A 503 -5.21 43.01 -1.40
CA HIS A 503 -6.58 43.18 -1.86
C HIS A 503 -7.54 42.09 -1.39
N LEU A 504 -7.05 41.02 -0.75
CA LEU A 504 -7.90 39.96 -0.19
C LEU A 504 -8.71 40.44 1.03
N ASP A 505 -9.87 39.84 1.24
CA ASP A 505 -10.63 40.00 2.48
C ASP A 505 -9.90 39.33 3.66
N PHE A 506 -9.86 40.02 4.80
CA PHE A 506 -9.13 39.58 5.99
C PHE A 506 -10.03 39.38 7.22
N ALA A 507 -9.86 38.24 7.90
CA ALA A 507 -10.51 37.95 9.18
C ALA A 507 -9.98 38.85 10.31
N ASP A 508 -10.87 39.35 11.16
CA ASP A 508 -10.52 40.10 12.37
C ASP A 508 -10.30 39.14 13.56
N LEU A 509 -9.11 38.53 13.60
CA LEU A 509 -8.66 37.69 14.70
C LEU A 509 -7.46 38.34 15.41
N ARG A 510 -7.49 38.34 16.75
CA ARG A 510 -6.36 38.76 17.59
C ARG A 510 -5.16 37.83 17.36
N GLU A 511 -3.95 38.36 17.40
CA GLU A 511 -2.70 37.60 17.19
C GLU A 511 -2.69 36.75 15.88
N PRO A 512 -2.79 37.35 14.67
CA PRO A 512 -2.95 36.63 13.41
C PRO A 512 -1.93 35.50 13.16
N GLU A 513 -0.68 35.70 13.59
CA GLU A 513 0.41 34.72 13.43
C GLU A 513 0.20 33.43 14.22
N ARG A 514 -0.65 33.44 15.27
CA ARG A 514 -1.03 32.23 16.02
C ARG A 514 -1.87 31.27 15.17
N TRP A 515 -2.70 31.81 14.28
CA TRP A 515 -3.68 31.04 13.51
C TRP A 515 -3.13 30.44 12.22
N VAL A 516 -1.81 30.44 12.02
CA VAL A 516 -1.15 29.86 10.82
C VAL A 516 -1.49 28.38 10.62
N PHE A 517 -1.82 27.64 11.69
CA PHE A 517 -2.28 26.25 11.61
C PHE A 517 -3.59 26.07 10.81
N LEU A 518 -4.38 27.13 10.62
CA LEU A 518 -5.60 27.10 9.81
C LEU A 518 -5.34 26.74 8.33
N SER A 519 -4.09 26.84 7.87
CA SER A 519 -3.66 26.27 6.59
C SER A 519 -3.95 24.76 6.47
N LYS A 520 -3.99 24.01 7.58
CA LYS A 520 -4.44 22.59 7.60
C LYS A 520 -5.88 22.43 7.10
N PHE A 521 -6.72 23.46 7.21
CA PHE A 521 -8.13 23.49 6.81
C PHE A 521 -8.34 24.21 5.46
N GLY A 522 -7.26 24.54 4.73
CA GLY A 522 -7.32 25.24 3.45
C GLY A 522 -7.45 26.77 3.55
N ILE A 523 -7.47 27.34 4.76
CA ILE A 523 -7.57 28.80 4.97
C ILE A 523 -6.26 29.48 4.55
N LEU A 524 -6.35 30.66 3.94
CA LEU A 524 -5.19 31.38 3.39
C LEU A 524 -4.41 32.10 4.51
N THR A 525 -3.38 31.45 5.06
CA THR A 525 -2.52 32.01 6.13
C THR A 525 -1.17 32.54 5.65
N ARG A 526 -0.74 32.15 4.45
CA ARG A 526 0.54 32.54 3.81
C ARG A 526 0.38 32.59 2.29
N PRO A 527 1.18 33.41 1.57
CA PRO A 527 1.12 33.49 0.12
C PRO A 527 1.43 32.13 -0.53
N ASN A 528 0.39 31.53 -1.11
CA ASN A 528 0.44 30.29 -1.87
C ASN A 528 -0.20 30.53 -3.26
N THR A 529 -0.21 29.52 -4.12
CA THR A 529 -0.76 29.64 -5.48
C THR A 529 -2.22 30.11 -5.48
N VAL A 530 -3.06 29.60 -4.57
CA VAL A 530 -4.47 30.01 -4.45
C VAL A 530 -4.60 31.50 -4.08
N ALA A 531 -3.83 31.97 -3.09
CA ALA A 531 -3.81 33.37 -2.68
C ALA A 531 -3.31 34.29 -3.80
N MET A 532 -2.22 33.89 -4.49
CA MET A 532 -1.66 34.65 -5.61
C MET A 532 -2.58 34.69 -6.83
N LEU A 533 -3.35 33.64 -7.09
CA LEU A 533 -4.36 33.65 -8.14
C LEU A 533 -5.54 34.55 -7.76
N ARG A 534 -6.08 34.48 -6.53
CA ARG A 534 -7.14 35.40 -6.07
C ARG A 534 -6.69 36.87 -6.11
N GLU A 535 -5.49 37.17 -5.62
CA GLU A 535 -4.89 38.51 -5.69
C GLU A 535 -4.75 38.99 -7.14
N LEU A 536 -4.24 38.13 -8.04
CA LEU A 536 -4.09 38.45 -9.47
C LEU A 536 -5.44 38.62 -10.17
N GLU A 537 -6.48 37.88 -9.77
CA GLU A 537 -7.85 38.04 -10.28
C GLU A 537 -8.51 39.34 -9.82
N LEU A 538 -8.23 39.80 -8.59
CA LEU A 538 -8.67 41.11 -8.08
C LEU A 538 -7.92 42.26 -8.77
N LEU A 539 -6.60 42.13 -8.95
CA LEU A 539 -5.79 43.07 -9.74
C LEU A 539 -6.22 43.10 -11.22
N ALA A 540 -6.80 42.03 -11.75
CA ALA A 540 -7.37 41.96 -13.10
C ALA A 540 -8.73 42.66 -13.25
N ASP A 541 -9.49 42.78 -12.15
CA ASP A 541 -10.78 43.49 -12.13
C ASP A 541 -10.61 45.01 -11.86
N LEU A 542 -9.39 45.47 -11.57
CA LEU A 542 -9.03 46.90 -11.45
C LEU A 542 -8.68 47.54 -12.82
N PRO A 543 -8.86 48.87 -12.99
CA PRO A 543 -8.45 49.60 -14.19
C PRO A 543 -6.95 49.46 -14.47
N ALA A 544 -6.56 48.95 -15.64
CA ALA A 544 -5.18 48.55 -15.96
C ALA A 544 -4.10 49.65 -15.82
N ASP A 545 -4.48 50.93 -15.91
CA ASP A 545 -3.58 52.07 -15.67
C ASP A 545 -3.26 52.32 -14.18
N SER A 546 -4.14 51.87 -13.28
CA SER A 546 -4.00 51.98 -11.81
C SER A 546 -3.28 50.78 -11.16
N VAL A 547 -3.11 49.68 -11.90
CA VAL A 547 -2.50 48.44 -11.40
C VAL A 547 -0.99 48.61 -11.17
N ASP A 548 -0.53 48.28 -9.96
CA ASP A 548 0.91 48.17 -9.67
C ASP A 548 1.52 47.02 -10.47
N LYS A 549 2.38 47.42 -11.41
CA LYS A 549 3.01 46.54 -12.40
C LYS A 549 4.07 45.65 -11.77
N ASP A 550 4.66 46.06 -10.64
CA ASP A 550 5.68 45.32 -9.89
C ASP A 550 5.04 44.39 -8.86
N ALA A 551 3.90 44.75 -8.26
CA ALA A 551 3.07 43.83 -7.47
C ALA A 551 2.56 42.65 -8.32
N VAL A 552 2.04 42.93 -9.53
CA VAL A 552 1.69 41.90 -10.52
C VAL A 552 2.90 41.03 -10.91
N HIS A 553 4.10 41.62 -10.99
CA HIS A 553 5.32 40.86 -11.26
C HIS A 553 5.68 39.94 -10.08
N GLU A 554 5.59 40.38 -8.82
CA GLU A 554 5.83 39.48 -7.67
C GLU A 554 4.79 38.36 -7.60
N CYS A 555 3.52 38.61 -7.94
CA CYS A 555 2.52 37.55 -8.10
C CYS A 555 2.98 36.50 -9.13
N TYR A 556 3.43 36.94 -10.31
CA TYR A 556 4.02 36.02 -11.30
C TYR A 556 5.28 35.31 -10.79
N ARG A 557 6.13 35.93 -9.96
CA ARG A 557 7.31 35.27 -9.37
C ARG A 557 6.94 34.17 -8.39
N VAL A 558 5.92 34.36 -7.55
CA VAL A 558 5.46 33.31 -6.63
C VAL A 558 4.79 32.16 -7.42
N LEU A 559 3.93 32.48 -8.40
CA LEU A 559 3.34 31.49 -9.31
C LEU A 559 4.40 30.75 -10.14
N ASN A 560 5.48 31.42 -10.54
CA ASN A 560 6.63 30.82 -11.24
C ASN A 560 7.37 29.79 -10.37
N ARG A 561 7.44 30.00 -9.04
CA ARG A 561 8.00 29.02 -8.10
C ARG A 561 7.12 27.78 -7.96
N SER A 562 5.79 27.91 -7.92
CA SER A 562 4.85 26.79 -7.77
C SER A 562 4.39 26.13 -9.09
N SER A 563 4.72 26.73 -10.25
CA SER A 563 4.31 26.31 -11.60
C SER A 563 4.37 24.81 -11.87
N LYS A 564 5.42 24.12 -11.43
CA LYS A 564 5.62 22.67 -11.67
C LYS A 564 4.63 21.80 -10.88
N GLN A 565 4.24 22.25 -9.69
CA GLN A 565 3.44 21.49 -8.73
C GLN A 565 1.94 21.77 -8.92
N GLU A 566 1.56 23.03 -9.14
CA GLU A 566 0.17 23.48 -9.24
C GLU A 566 -0.26 23.86 -10.67
N HIS A 567 0.45 23.35 -11.68
CA HIS A 567 0.21 23.57 -13.12
C HIS A 567 -1.28 23.60 -13.51
N ASN A 568 -2.07 22.61 -13.09
CA ASN A 568 -3.50 22.53 -13.44
C ASN A 568 -4.30 23.75 -12.96
N LEU A 569 -4.09 24.18 -11.72
CA LEU A 569 -4.82 25.29 -11.10
C LEU A 569 -4.47 26.62 -11.80
N ILE A 570 -3.17 26.81 -12.03
CA ILE A 570 -2.62 28.00 -12.69
C ILE A 570 -3.13 28.07 -14.14
N SER A 571 -2.96 27.00 -14.93
CA SER A 571 -3.42 26.95 -16.32
C SER A 571 -4.95 27.07 -16.43
N GLN A 572 -5.73 26.60 -15.45
CA GLN A 572 -7.18 26.79 -15.41
C GLN A 572 -7.55 28.29 -15.24
N ALA A 573 -6.97 28.97 -14.24
CA ALA A 573 -7.26 30.38 -13.97
C ALA A 573 -6.86 31.31 -15.15
N PHE A 574 -5.68 31.11 -15.73
CA PHE A 574 -5.22 31.85 -16.91
C PHE A 574 -5.96 31.51 -18.21
N SER A 575 -6.75 30.42 -18.22
CA SER A 575 -7.66 30.10 -19.33
C SER A 575 -9.02 30.78 -19.17
N SER A 576 -9.52 30.92 -17.93
CA SER A 576 -10.84 31.49 -17.62
C SER A 576 -10.87 33.02 -17.58
N LYS A 577 -9.85 33.68 -16.98
CA LYS A 577 -9.70 35.15 -16.98
C LYS A 577 -8.46 35.58 -17.78
N PRO A 578 -8.41 36.82 -18.33
CA PRO A 578 -7.26 37.35 -19.06
C PRO A 578 -6.12 37.78 -18.11
N LEU A 579 -5.49 36.83 -17.41
CA LEU A 579 -4.55 37.10 -16.30
C LEU A 579 -3.10 37.43 -16.72
N VAL A 580 -2.83 37.76 -17.99
CA VAL A 580 -1.49 38.18 -18.46
C VAL A 580 -1.45 39.70 -18.64
N PHE A 581 -0.61 40.39 -17.88
CA PHE A 581 -0.52 41.85 -17.91
C PHE A 581 0.46 42.36 -18.97
N LYS A 582 -0.04 43.11 -19.94
CA LYS A 582 0.72 43.81 -20.98
C LYS A 582 0.99 45.24 -20.52
N ALA A 583 2.24 45.56 -20.18
CA ALA A 583 2.59 46.87 -19.61
C ALA A 583 2.84 48.00 -20.63
N ARG A 584 3.01 47.68 -21.93
CA ARG A 584 3.30 48.61 -23.04
C ARG A 584 2.73 48.05 -24.37
N PRO A 585 2.42 48.90 -25.39
CA PRO A 585 2.48 50.36 -25.36
C PRO A 585 1.39 51.01 -24.49
N GLN A 586 0.23 50.38 -24.38
CA GLN A 586 -0.82 50.71 -23.41
C GLN A 586 -0.93 49.58 -22.37
N PRO A 587 -1.25 49.87 -21.09
CA PRO A 587 -1.56 48.86 -20.09
C PRO A 587 -2.83 48.09 -20.44
N ALA A 588 -2.77 46.76 -20.45
CA ALA A 588 -3.93 45.90 -20.71
C ALA A 588 -3.79 44.52 -20.09
N TRP A 589 -4.89 43.97 -19.60
CA TRP A 589 -5.02 42.56 -19.27
C TRP A 589 -5.37 41.78 -20.54
N VAL A 590 -4.55 40.79 -20.90
CA VAL A 590 -4.67 40.00 -22.12
C VAL A 590 -4.70 38.50 -21.82
N ARG A 591 -5.27 37.73 -22.75
CA ARG A 591 -5.29 36.27 -22.66
C ARG A 591 -3.94 35.67 -23.08
N GLN A 592 -3.61 34.51 -22.51
CA GLN A 592 -2.38 33.76 -22.80
C GLN A 592 -2.23 33.35 -24.27
N ASP A 593 -3.33 33.16 -25.00
CA ASP A 593 -3.38 32.77 -26.42
C ASP A 593 -3.12 33.94 -27.40
N LEU A 594 -3.00 35.18 -26.89
CA LEU A 594 -2.63 36.39 -27.65
C LEU A 594 -1.18 36.86 -27.35
N CYS A 595 -0.41 36.02 -26.65
CA CYS A 595 0.95 36.29 -26.21
C CYS A 595 1.95 35.32 -26.86
N VAL A 596 3.22 35.76 -26.94
CA VAL A 596 4.36 34.88 -27.23
C VAL A 596 5.47 35.15 -26.23
N TRP A 597 6.27 34.12 -25.94
CA TRP A 597 7.41 34.24 -25.05
C TRP A 597 8.46 35.16 -25.65
N ASN A 598 8.97 34.81 -26.83
CA ASN A 598 9.92 35.61 -27.61
C ASN A 598 9.43 35.80 -29.06
N ALA A 599 9.85 36.90 -29.69
CA ALA A 599 9.51 37.26 -31.07
C ALA A 599 10.66 38.06 -31.73
N PRO A 600 10.91 37.87 -33.04
CA PRO A 600 11.78 38.74 -33.83
C PRO A 600 11.32 40.20 -33.78
N PRO A 601 12.24 41.20 -33.81
CA PRO A 601 11.89 42.62 -33.67
C PRO A 601 10.93 43.18 -34.74
N VAL A 602 10.86 42.55 -35.92
CA VAL A 602 10.00 42.97 -37.04
C VAL A 602 8.50 42.66 -36.82
N LEU A 603 8.16 41.76 -35.87
CA LEU A 603 6.77 41.44 -35.53
C LEU A 603 6.20 42.50 -34.58
N LYS A 604 5.47 43.48 -35.13
CA LYS A 604 5.01 44.68 -34.40
C LYS A 604 3.69 44.44 -33.63
N HIS A 605 2.86 43.48 -34.04
CA HIS A 605 1.53 43.29 -33.43
C HIS A 605 1.49 42.26 -32.27
N VAL A 606 2.52 41.42 -32.12
CA VAL A 606 2.50 40.28 -31.19
C VAL A 606 2.97 40.68 -29.78
N THR A 607 2.25 40.27 -28.74
CA THR A 607 2.59 40.63 -27.34
C THR A 607 3.75 39.76 -26.81
N LYS A 608 4.98 40.30 -26.79
CA LYS A 608 6.20 39.60 -26.33
C LYS A 608 6.44 39.73 -24.81
N LEU A 609 6.45 38.60 -24.09
CA LEU A 609 6.55 38.57 -22.62
C LEU A 609 7.98 38.62 -22.05
N ILE A 610 8.97 37.99 -22.71
CA ILE A 610 10.36 37.87 -22.19
C ILE A 610 11.01 39.22 -21.85
N THR A 611 10.56 40.32 -22.48
CA THR A 611 11.07 41.68 -22.29
C THR A 611 10.92 42.22 -20.85
N ARG A 612 9.95 41.70 -20.09
CA ARG A 612 9.72 42.08 -18.68
C ARG A 612 9.73 40.89 -17.73
N TYR A 613 9.25 39.74 -18.19
CA TYR A 613 8.98 38.57 -17.34
C TYR A 613 9.97 37.41 -17.59
N ALA A 614 11.22 37.72 -17.91
CA ALA A 614 12.28 36.73 -18.17
C ALA A 614 12.51 35.76 -17.00
N ASP A 615 12.42 36.27 -15.76
CA ASP A 615 12.47 35.50 -14.51
C ASP A 615 11.29 34.54 -14.34
N CYS A 616 10.17 34.80 -15.03
CA CYS A 616 8.93 34.03 -14.96
C CYS A 616 8.77 33.00 -16.10
N GLN A 617 9.88 32.51 -16.67
CA GLN A 617 9.86 31.55 -17.78
C GLN A 617 9.14 30.23 -17.44
N THR A 618 9.23 29.74 -16.20
CA THR A 618 8.56 28.50 -15.78
C THR A 618 7.05 28.66 -15.80
N LEU A 619 6.55 29.83 -15.41
CA LEU A 619 5.14 30.20 -15.52
C LEU A 619 4.73 30.30 -17.00
N PHE A 620 5.27 31.26 -17.75
CA PHE A 620 4.73 31.59 -19.06
C PHE A 620 5.05 30.55 -20.14
N PHE A 621 6.31 30.12 -20.27
CA PHE A 621 6.73 29.22 -21.34
C PHE A 621 6.40 27.75 -21.05
N TYR A 622 6.72 27.28 -19.84
CA TYR A 622 6.61 25.84 -19.50
C TYR A 622 5.25 25.44 -18.90
N CYS A 623 4.60 26.29 -18.09
CA CYS A 623 3.32 25.97 -17.45
C CYS A 623 2.10 26.43 -18.26
N LEU A 624 2.09 27.68 -18.73
CA LEU A 624 1.03 28.22 -19.58
C LEU A 624 1.21 27.85 -21.06
N GLY A 625 2.35 27.26 -21.42
CA GLY A 625 2.62 26.75 -22.77
C GLY A 625 2.85 27.84 -23.83
N ILE A 626 3.05 29.10 -23.43
CA ILE A 626 3.19 30.25 -24.34
C ILE A 626 4.51 30.12 -25.11
N GLN A 627 4.43 29.68 -26.37
CA GLN A 627 5.60 29.45 -27.22
C GLN A 627 6.24 30.74 -27.72
N SER A 628 7.40 30.62 -28.37
CA SER A 628 7.95 31.71 -29.18
C SER A 628 7.17 31.87 -30.49
N ALA A 629 7.33 33.02 -31.16
CA ALA A 629 6.73 33.26 -32.47
C ALA A 629 7.19 32.22 -33.50
N SER A 630 6.24 31.72 -34.28
CA SER A 630 6.34 30.62 -35.25
C SER A 630 5.86 31.04 -36.64
N ILE A 631 5.89 30.14 -37.63
CA ILE A 631 5.41 30.37 -39.01
C ILE A 631 4.07 31.12 -39.05
N LYS A 632 3.07 30.72 -38.25
CA LYS A 632 1.76 31.38 -38.17
C LYS A 632 1.90 32.89 -37.91
N HIS A 633 2.68 33.26 -36.91
CA HIS A 633 2.81 34.63 -36.43
C HIS A 633 3.51 35.54 -37.46
N VAL A 634 4.47 34.98 -38.21
CA VAL A 634 5.15 35.67 -39.32
C VAL A 634 4.21 35.82 -40.52
N ALA A 635 3.46 34.77 -40.87
CA ALA A 635 2.47 34.81 -41.94
C ALA A 635 1.31 35.78 -41.63
N ASP A 636 0.85 35.83 -40.38
CA ASP A 636 -0.14 36.80 -39.90
C ASP A 636 0.39 38.24 -40.03
N GLU A 637 1.57 38.55 -39.48
CA GLU A 637 2.19 39.88 -39.58
C GLU A 637 2.42 40.29 -41.05
N LEU A 638 2.94 39.40 -41.89
CA LEU A 638 3.17 39.63 -43.32
C LEU A 638 1.87 39.96 -44.07
N CYS A 639 0.78 39.23 -43.79
CA CYS A 639 -0.54 39.51 -44.37
C CYS A 639 -1.20 40.79 -43.81
N THR A 640 -0.61 41.46 -42.81
CA THR A 640 -1.09 42.76 -42.28
C THR A 640 -0.25 43.95 -42.77
N VAL A 641 0.73 43.74 -43.64
CA VAL A 641 1.44 44.83 -44.31
C VAL A 641 0.47 45.53 -45.28
N GLN A 642 0.27 46.84 -45.09
CA GLN A 642 -0.62 47.65 -45.92
C GLN A 642 0.13 48.30 -47.09
N GLU A 643 -0.57 48.54 -48.20
CA GLU A 643 -0.06 49.32 -49.34
C GLU A 643 0.11 50.79 -48.93
N GLY A 644 1.31 51.14 -48.47
CA GLY A 644 1.73 52.51 -48.19
C GLY A 644 3.03 52.85 -48.94
N SER A 645 3.17 54.09 -49.40
CA SER A 645 4.37 54.53 -50.12
C SER A 645 5.56 54.70 -49.16
N ASN A 646 6.53 53.78 -49.21
CA ASN A 646 7.95 54.01 -48.87
C ASN A 646 8.78 52.72 -49.05
N GLU A 647 10.09 52.87 -49.24
CA GLU A 647 11.06 51.77 -49.40
C GLU A 647 11.11 50.83 -48.17
N ASP A 648 10.83 51.35 -46.97
CA ASP A 648 10.70 50.59 -45.71
C ASP A 648 9.69 49.43 -45.79
N VAL A 649 8.66 49.54 -46.63
CA VAL A 649 7.68 48.46 -46.86
C VAL A 649 8.31 47.28 -47.60
N ALA A 650 9.16 47.54 -48.59
CA ALA A 650 9.86 46.50 -49.34
C ALA A 650 10.88 45.77 -48.45
N GLN A 651 11.69 46.52 -47.68
CA GLN A 651 12.63 45.95 -46.71
C GLN A 651 11.91 45.11 -45.64
N ARG A 652 10.80 45.61 -45.07
CA ARG A 652 10.01 44.85 -44.07
C ARG A 652 9.45 43.56 -44.65
N CYS A 653 9.03 43.54 -45.92
CA CYS A 653 8.60 42.31 -46.59
C CYS A 653 9.77 41.34 -46.80
N GLU A 654 10.96 41.83 -47.19
CA GLU A 654 12.18 41.03 -47.32
C GLU A 654 12.58 40.38 -45.98
N GLU A 655 12.63 41.17 -44.90
CA GLU A 655 12.94 40.68 -43.55
C GLU A 655 11.94 39.62 -43.06
N LEU A 656 10.63 39.84 -43.27
CA LEU A 656 9.59 38.89 -42.89
C LEU A 656 9.67 37.59 -43.69
N LEU A 657 9.93 37.66 -45.00
CA LEU A 657 10.10 36.47 -45.84
C LEU A 657 11.39 35.70 -45.54
N LEU A 658 12.49 36.39 -45.20
CA LEU A 658 13.74 35.75 -44.74
C LEU A 658 13.58 35.06 -43.37
N ILE A 659 12.79 35.64 -42.46
CA ILE A 659 12.44 35.01 -41.19
C ILE A 659 11.51 33.81 -41.41
N LEU A 660 10.55 33.92 -42.33
CA LEU A 660 9.66 32.82 -42.72
C LEU A 660 10.46 31.65 -43.31
N GLU A 661 11.41 31.91 -44.22
CA GLU A 661 12.33 30.90 -44.76
C GLU A 661 13.12 30.19 -43.65
N ARG A 662 13.67 30.95 -42.70
CA ARG A 662 14.42 30.38 -41.57
C ARG A 662 13.55 29.46 -40.70
N TYR A 663 12.26 29.74 -40.56
CA TYR A 663 11.33 28.83 -39.89
C TYR A 663 10.89 27.67 -40.79
N LEU A 664 10.70 27.87 -42.10
CA LEU A 664 10.40 26.80 -43.07
C LEU A 664 11.53 25.77 -43.22
N SER A 665 12.78 26.17 -42.95
CA SER A 665 13.95 25.28 -42.91
C SER A 665 14.16 24.59 -41.56
N GLN A 666 13.28 24.83 -40.56
CA GLN A 666 13.38 24.29 -39.20
C GLN A 666 12.11 23.55 -38.73
N GLU A 667 10.92 24.02 -39.13
CA GLU A 667 9.61 23.45 -38.81
C GLU A 667 9.06 22.65 -40.00
N THR A 668 8.44 21.50 -39.74
CA THR A 668 7.94 20.59 -40.81
C THR A 668 6.58 20.98 -41.39
N GLU A 669 5.74 21.73 -40.66
CA GLU A 669 4.32 21.94 -41.00
C GLU A 669 4.00 23.35 -41.54
N PHE A 670 4.33 23.61 -42.80
CA PHE A 670 3.73 24.72 -43.55
C PHE A 670 2.30 24.34 -44.00
N THR A 671 1.31 24.66 -43.16
CA THR A 671 -0.09 24.26 -43.43
C THR A 671 -0.68 24.97 -44.65
N ALA A 672 -1.58 24.28 -45.37
CA ALA A 672 -2.21 24.78 -46.59
C ALA A 672 -2.93 26.13 -46.43
N HIS A 673 -3.42 26.44 -45.21
CA HIS A 673 -4.02 27.73 -44.89
C HIS A 673 -3.02 28.89 -44.95
N HIS A 674 -1.79 28.71 -44.46
CA HIS A 674 -0.74 29.73 -44.55
C HIS A 674 -0.23 29.87 -45.99
N PHE A 675 -0.08 28.77 -46.74
CA PHE A 675 0.21 28.77 -48.17
C PHE A 675 -0.83 29.61 -48.95
N LEU A 676 -2.13 29.32 -48.78
CA LEU A 676 -3.20 30.04 -49.50
C LEU A 676 -3.21 31.54 -49.15
N ARG A 677 -3.09 31.88 -47.87
CA ARG A 677 -3.07 33.30 -47.45
C ARG A 677 -1.89 34.06 -48.05
N ILE A 678 -0.67 33.51 -48.00
CA ILE A 678 0.52 34.15 -48.60
C ILE A 678 0.42 34.21 -50.14
N ARG A 679 -0.17 33.19 -50.78
CA ARG A 679 -0.37 33.15 -52.24
C ARG A 679 -1.32 34.25 -52.75
N HIS A 680 -2.39 34.54 -52.00
CA HIS A 680 -3.40 35.54 -52.36
C HIS A 680 -3.10 36.95 -51.80
N ALA A 681 -2.24 37.07 -50.79
CA ALA A 681 -1.86 38.37 -50.24
C ALA A 681 -0.85 39.10 -51.14
N ARG A 682 -1.01 40.43 -51.26
CA ARG A 682 -0.03 41.30 -51.91
C ARG A 682 1.12 41.58 -50.94
N VAL A 683 2.15 40.73 -50.99
CA VAL A 683 3.28 40.76 -50.05
C VAL A 683 4.65 40.64 -50.74
N PHE A 684 4.66 40.56 -52.08
CA PHE A 684 5.87 40.49 -52.88
C PHE A 684 6.13 41.88 -53.50
N PRO A 685 7.11 42.66 -53.01
CA PRO A 685 7.40 43.98 -53.58
C PRO A 685 8.02 43.81 -54.96
N VAL A 686 7.41 44.42 -55.97
CA VAL A 686 7.83 44.34 -57.38
C VAL A 686 8.10 45.74 -57.90
N SER A 687 9.32 45.97 -58.40
CA SER A 687 9.71 47.20 -59.10
C SER A 687 9.11 47.20 -60.50
N GLU A 688 8.30 48.20 -60.83
CA GLU A 688 7.62 48.27 -62.12
C GLU A 688 8.54 48.74 -63.26
N ALA A 689 8.27 48.26 -64.47
CA ALA A 689 8.98 48.63 -65.70
C ALA A 689 8.64 50.05 -66.18
N GLY A 690 9.59 50.69 -66.88
CA GLY A 690 9.35 51.94 -67.62
C GLY A 690 9.00 53.18 -66.79
N LYS A 691 9.09 53.12 -65.46
CA LYS A 691 8.87 54.25 -64.55
C LYS A 691 10.19 54.65 -63.89
N GLU A 692 10.51 55.94 -63.91
CA GLU A 692 11.61 56.52 -63.12
C GLU A 692 11.08 57.62 -62.18
N PRO A 693 11.39 57.57 -60.87
CA PRO A 693 12.00 56.44 -60.15
C PRO A 693 11.12 55.17 -60.24
N GLN A 694 11.73 53.98 -60.11
CA GLN A 694 10.97 52.73 -60.16
C GLN A 694 9.97 52.67 -58.99
N ALA A 695 8.68 52.67 -59.32
CA ALA A 695 7.63 52.45 -58.34
C ALA A 695 7.66 50.98 -57.88
N VAL A 696 7.80 50.75 -56.58
CA VAL A 696 7.68 49.42 -55.98
C VAL A 696 6.23 49.21 -55.54
N VAL A 697 5.58 48.18 -56.08
CA VAL A 697 4.19 47.83 -55.81
C VAL A 697 4.12 46.41 -55.23
N LEU A 698 3.31 46.20 -54.20
CA LEU A 698 3.08 44.86 -53.65
C LEU A 698 2.19 44.04 -54.60
N ARG A 699 2.67 42.86 -55.00
CA ARG A 699 1.97 41.90 -55.86
C ARG A 699 1.72 40.59 -55.12
N ALA A 700 0.75 39.81 -55.61
CA ALA A 700 0.46 38.44 -55.18
C ALA A 700 1.02 37.41 -56.18
N LEU A 701 1.19 36.15 -55.78
CA LEU A 701 1.71 35.07 -56.66
C LEU A 701 0.76 34.68 -57.81
N GLN A 702 -0.46 35.17 -57.74
CA GLN A 702 -1.51 35.02 -58.76
C GLN A 702 -1.60 36.22 -59.72
N ASP A 703 -0.94 37.34 -59.39
CA ASP A 703 -0.87 38.49 -60.29
C ASP A 703 0.10 38.11 -61.42
N ASP A 704 -0.30 38.32 -62.68
CA ASP A 704 0.55 38.05 -63.84
C ASP A 704 1.52 39.22 -64.13
N ASP A 705 2.30 39.12 -65.20
CA ASP A 705 3.24 40.14 -65.69
C ASP A 705 4.36 40.59 -64.72
N TRP A 706 4.85 39.70 -63.83
CA TRP A 706 6.08 39.95 -63.05
C TRP A 706 6.95 38.69 -62.86
N TYR A 707 8.24 38.90 -62.60
CA TYR A 707 9.25 37.83 -62.54
C TYR A 707 10.17 37.97 -61.31
N ILE A 708 10.73 36.85 -60.88
CA ILE A 708 11.72 36.74 -59.81
C ILE A 708 13.12 36.71 -60.48
N PRO A 709 13.99 37.71 -60.26
CA PRO A 709 15.33 37.75 -60.84
C PRO A 709 16.28 36.76 -60.15
N ASP A 710 16.27 35.51 -60.58
CA ASP A 710 17.04 34.39 -60.01
C ASP A 710 18.49 34.32 -60.52
N LYS A 711 18.82 34.98 -61.64
CA LYS A 711 20.17 35.04 -62.22
C LYS A 711 20.59 36.49 -62.47
N MET A 712 21.74 36.88 -61.90
CA MET A 712 22.28 38.25 -61.96
C MET A 712 22.42 38.80 -63.39
N THR A 713 22.77 37.96 -64.36
CA THR A 713 22.90 38.37 -65.77
C THR A 713 21.55 38.70 -66.41
N LEU A 714 20.49 37.95 -66.11
CA LEU A 714 19.14 38.21 -66.61
C LEU A 714 18.48 39.36 -65.86
N GLU A 715 18.73 39.49 -64.55
CA GLU A 715 18.34 40.66 -63.77
C GLU A 715 18.86 41.95 -64.43
N MET A 716 20.16 42.01 -64.73
CA MET A 716 20.76 43.14 -65.44
C MET A 716 20.21 43.35 -66.87
N ASP A 717 19.84 42.28 -67.59
CA ASP A 717 19.28 42.38 -68.94
C ASP A 717 17.89 43.04 -68.93
N PHE A 718 17.02 42.63 -67.99
CA PHE A 718 15.61 42.99 -67.97
C PHE A 718 15.22 44.03 -66.90
N ARG A 719 16.17 44.50 -66.08
CA ARG A 719 15.99 45.66 -65.17
C ARG A 719 15.41 46.86 -65.93
N ASN A 720 14.42 47.52 -65.33
CA ASN A 720 13.57 48.59 -65.90
C ASN A 720 12.76 48.20 -67.16
N ARG A 721 12.95 47.00 -67.75
CA ARG A 721 12.23 46.52 -68.96
C ARG A 721 11.01 45.65 -68.64
N VAL A 722 11.07 44.85 -67.57
CA VAL A 722 9.94 44.06 -67.04
C VAL A 722 9.77 44.32 -65.55
N ASN A 723 8.60 43.97 -65.01
CA ASN A 723 8.35 44.06 -63.59
C ASN A 723 9.12 42.95 -62.86
N LEU A 724 10.02 43.32 -61.95
CA LEU A 724 10.90 42.39 -61.23
C LEU A 724 10.67 42.48 -59.72
N LEU A 725 10.69 41.34 -59.02
CA LEU A 725 10.73 41.30 -57.56
C LEU A 725 11.91 42.15 -57.05
N ALA A 726 11.62 43.12 -56.18
CA ALA A 726 12.53 44.16 -55.70
C ALA A 726 13.55 43.67 -54.64
N PHE A 727 13.98 42.41 -54.76
CA PHE A 727 14.96 41.78 -53.86
C PHE A 727 16.28 41.56 -54.57
N SER A 728 17.39 41.56 -53.81
CA SER A 728 18.68 41.18 -54.37
C SER A 728 18.68 39.70 -54.79
N VAL A 729 19.44 39.35 -55.84
CA VAL A 729 19.61 37.95 -56.27
C VAL A 729 20.13 37.08 -55.11
N ARG A 730 21.02 37.64 -54.26
CA ARG A 730 21.54 36.99 -53.03
C ARG A 730 20.47 36.77 -51.94
N SER A 731 19.35 37.49 -51.99
CA SER A 731 18.20 37.29 -51.12
C SER A 731 17.27 36.23 -51.69
N ILE A 732 17.03 36.27 -53.00
CA ILE A 732 16.29 35.23 -53.74
C ILE A 732 16.96 33.86 -53.61
N GLU A 733 18.29 33.80 -53.66
CA GLU A 733 19.12 32.61 -53.41
C GLU A 733 19.00 32.03 -51.99
N LYS A 734 18.57 32.84 -51.00
CA LYS A 734 18.35 32.38 -49.62
C LYS A 734 16.95 31.79 -49.43
N LEU A 735 15.95 32.27 -50.18
CA LEU A 735 14.53 31.93 -50.05
C LEU A 735 14.13 30.62 -50.77
N LYS A 736 15.04 29.64 -50.85
CA LYS A 736 14.90 28.43 -51.69
C LYS A 736 13.78 27.50 -51.25
N PHE A 737 13.60 27.28 -49.95
CA PHE A 737 12.54 26.42 -49.44
C PHE A 737 11.18 27.10 -49.63
N LEU A 738 11.08 28.41 -49.39
CA LEU A 738 9.92 29.25 -49.64
C LEU A 738 9.48 29.19 -51.11
N TRP A 739 10.36 29.46 -52.08
CA TRP A 739 10.00 29.38 -53.50
C TRP A 739 9.53 27.99 -53.92
N THR A 740 10.15 26.94 -53.37
CA THR A 740 9.77 25.54 -53.62
C THR A 740 8.39 25.23 -53.02
N LYS A 741 8.10 25.67 -51.79
CA LYS A 741 6.82 25.48 -51.10
C LYS A 741 5.68 26.33 -51.68
N LEU A 742 5.98 27.49 -52.25
CA LEU A 742 5.03 28.38 -52.91
C LEU A 742 4.79 28.02 -54.39
N ASN A 743 5.58 27.08 -54.95
CA ASN A 743 5.55 26.67 -56.35
C ASN A 743 5.80 27.84 -57.33
N CYS A 744 6.80 28.67 -57.00
CA CYS A 744 7.13 29.90 -57.73
C CYS A 744 8.01 29.70 -58.98
N GLN A 745 8.36 28.47 -59.36
CA GLN A 745 9.29 28.18 -60.45
C GLN A 745 8.88 28.86 -61.77
N ARG A 746 7.57 28.89 -62.06
CA ARG A 746 6.99 29.57 -63.25
C ARG A 746 7.28 31.08 -63.33
N LEU A 747 7.70 31.70 -62.23
CA LEU A 747 8.00 33.12 -62.11
C LEU A 747 9.50 33.41 -62.15
N PHE A 748 10.38 32.40 -62.10
CA PHE A 748 11.82 32.63 -62.23
C PHE A 748 12.13 33.19 -63.63
N LEU A 749 12.85 34.31 -63.67
CA LEU A 749 13.21 34.99 -64.90
C LEU A 749 14.00 34.06 -65.84
N SER A 750 14.78 33.13 -65.30
CA SER A 750 15.54 32.17 -66.10
C SER A 750 14.79 30.96 -66.64
N GLU A 751 13.54 30.73 -66.21
CA GLU A 751 12.61 29.77 -66.82
C GLU A 751 11.73 30.46 -67.88
N ALA A 752 11.53 31.78 -67.76
CA ALA A 752 10.70 32.57 -68.67
C ALA A 752 11.43 33.15 -69.90
N VAL A 753 12.75 33.34 -69.82
CA VAL A 753 13.57 33.93 -70.89
C VAL A 753 14.11 32.85 -71.84
N ASP A 754 13.77 32.94 -73.13
CA ASP A 754 14.47 32.22 -74.20
C ASP A 754 15.87 32.83 -74.40
N VAL A 755 16.91 32.00 -74.43
CA VAL A 755 18.30 32.45 -74.56
C VAL A 755 18.95 31.75 -75.76
N ALA A 756 18.99 32.45 -76.89
CA ALA A 756 19.73 32.01 -78.08
C ALA A 756 21.14 32.62 -78.12
N ILE A 757 22.08 31.94 -78.77
CA ILE A 757 23.39 32.50 -79.11
C ILE A 757 23.52 32.48 -80.63
N GLU A 758 23.58 33.67 -81.23
CA GLU A 758 23.54 33.88 -82.68
C GLU A 758 24.93 34.30 -83.18
N PRO A 759 25.69 33.41 -83.86
CA PRO A 759 26.89 33.82 -84.60
C PRO A 759 26.49 34.67 -85.83
N ARG A 760 26.99 35.90 -85.94
CA ARG A 760 26.64 36.88 -86.99
C ARG A 760 27.91 37.44 -87.66
N GLY A 761 27.99 37.36 -88.98
CA GLY A 761 29.12 37.86 -89.77
C GLY A 761 29.60 36.86 -90.83
N ASP A 762 30.71 37.18 -91.50
CA ASP A 762 31.34 36.33 -92.51
C ASP A 762 32.10 35.18 -91.83
N LYS A 763 31.70 33.94 -92.12
CA LYS A 763 32.36 32.73 -91.58
C LYS A 763 33.70 32.49 -92.28
N ARG A 764 34.82 32.74 -91.59
CA ARG A 764 36.18 32.45 -92.09
C ARG A 764 36.74 31.22 -91.37
N ARG A 765 37.12 30.17 -92.10
CA ARG A 765 37.63 28.93 -91.48
C ARG A 765 39.08 29.09 -91.02
N ASP A 766 39.31 28.98 -89.71
CA ASP A 766 40.64 29.04 -89.10
C ASP A 766 41.25 27.63 -89.07
N LEU A 767 41.83 27.21 -90.20
CA LEU A 767 42.43 25.89 -90.36
C LEU A 767 43.60 25.64 -89.37
N SER A 768 44.23 26.69 -88.86
CA SER A 768 45.34 26.58 -87.90
C SER A 768 44.80 26.19 -86.52
N ARG A 769 43.83 26.97 -86.01
CA ARG A 769 43.16 26.68 -84.74
C ARG A 769 42.29 25.42 -84.81
N GLU A 770 41.78 25.08 -85.99
CA GLU A 770 41.11 23.80 -86.24
C GLU A 770 42.06 22.62 -86.02
N ALA A 771 43.24 22.60 -86.64
CA ALA A 771 44.23 21.53 -86.46
C ALA A 771 44.76 21.46 -85.01
N GLU A 772 45.02 22.63 -84.41
CA GLU A 772 45.49 22.73 -83.02
C GLU A 772 44.46 22.16 -82.03
N LEU A 773 43.21 22.63 -82.12
CA LEU A 773 42.14 22.20 -81.22
C LEU A 773 41.70 20.75 -81.50
N GLN A 774 41.70 20.32 -82.76
CA GLN A 774 41.45 18.92 -83.12
C GLN A 774 42.47 17.97 -82.49
N THR A 775 43.73 18.42 -82.33
CA THR A 775 44.77 17.69 -81.62
C THR A 775 44.48 17.67 -80.12
N ARG A 776 44.22 18.83 -79.50
CA ARG A 776 43.84 18.95 -78.07
C ARG A 776 42.66 18.07 -77.69
N VAL A 777 41.62 18.01 -78.53
CA VAL A 777 40.41 17.21 -78.28
C VAL A 777 40.70 15.71 -78.19
N ARG A 778 41.73 15.19 -78.88
CA ARG A 778 42.15 13.79 -78.71
C ARG A 778 42.62 13.53 -77.27
N TYR A 779 43.55 14.36 -76.77
CA TYR A 779 44.05 14.29 -75.39
C TYR A 779 42.92 14.49 -74.35
N ILE A 780 42.03 15.46 -74.59
CA ILE A 780 40.87 15.73 -73.71
C ILE A 780 39.91 14.55 -73.66
N SER A 781 39.67 13.86 -74.78
CA SER A 781 38.80 12.66 -74.80
C SER A 781 39.33 11.48 -73.99
N CYS A 782 40.62 11.48 -73.65
CA CYS A 782 41.26 10.48 -72.78
C CYS A 782 41.15 10.81 -71.27
N LEU A 783 40.52 11.93 -70.89
CA LEU A 783 40.30 12.27 -69.48
C LEU A 783 39.13 11.50 -68.84
N ASN A 784 38.16 11.03 -69.63
CA ASN A 784 37.09 10.19 -69.08
C ASN A 784 37.61 8.75 -68.90
N THR A 785 37.80 8.36 -67.64
CA THR A 785 38.27 7.03 -67.23
C THR A 785 37.16 5.97 -67.18
N SER A 786 35.90 6.35 -67.45
CA SER A 786 34.73 5.47 -67.46
C SER A 786 34.31 5.08 -68.88
N VAL A 787 34.80 3.93 -69.37
CA VAL A 787 34.02 2.86 -70.05
C VAL A 787 34.98 1.84 -70.68
N THR A 788 34.62 0.56 -70.62
CA THR A 788 35.39 -0.59 -71.11
C THR A 788 35.26 -0.85 -72.63
N THR A 789 35.18 0.20 -73.45
CA THR A 789 35.13 0.11 -74.92
C THR A 789 36.29 0.85 -75.58
N GLY A 790 36.53 0.59 -76.88
CA GLY A 790 37.55 1.30 -77.66
C GLY A 790 37.34 2.82 -77.70
N PRO A 791 38.38 3.58 -78.11
CA PRO A 791 38.40 5.04 -77.98
C PRO A 791 37.17 5.69 -78.63
N PRO A 792 36.52 6.66 -77.96
CA PRO A 792 35.32 7.30 -78.48
C PRO A 792 35.62 7.95 -79.83
N ARG A 793 34.70 7.77 -80.79
CA ARG A 793 34.86 8.31 -82.15
C ARG A 793 34.73 9.83 -82.13
N VAL A 794 35.85 10.52 -81.87
CA VAL A 794 35.95 11.98 -81.83
C VAL A 794 35.38 12.58 -83.12
N PRO A 795 34.25 13.31 -83.07
CA PRO A 795 33.74 14.03 -84.22
C PRO A 795 34.75 15.12 -84.61
N PRO A 796 35.01 15.36 -85.90
CA PRO A 796 35.85 16.47 -86.31
C PRO A 796 35.26 17.80 -85.82
N VAL A 797 36.12 18.62 -85.23
CA VAL A 797 35.81 20.01 -84.87
C VAL A 797 36.11 20.88 -86.09
N ARG A 798 35.19 21.80 -86.45
CA ARG A 798 35.40 22.82 -87.48
C ARG A 798 35.48 24.18 -86.83
N VAL A 799 36.53 24.93 -87.09
CA VAL A 799 36.75 26.22 -86.40
C VAL A 799 36.53 27.39 -87.37
N TRP A 800 35.60 28.26 -87.00
CA TRP A 800 35.19 29.43 -87.76
C TRP A 800 35.48 30.70 -86.94
N GLY A 801 36.29 31.60 -87.47
CA GLY A 801 36.29 32.99 -87.07
C GLY A 801 35.06 33.71 -87.61
N ILE A 802 34.43 34.55 -86.81
CA ILE A 802 33.28 35.38 -87.19
C ILE A 802 33.37 36.80 -86.59
N ASP A 803 32.70 37.78 -87.22
CA ASP A 803 32.75 39.19 -86.79
C ASP A 803 32.05 39.46 -85.46
N SER A 804 30.99 38.73 -85.12
CA SER A 804 30.27 38.87 -83.85
C SER A 804 29.57 37.58 -83.42
N ILE A 805 29.45 37.38 -82.10
CA ILE A 805 28.61 36.34 -81.49
C ILE A 805 27.68 37.03 -80.51
N VAL A 806 26.39 37.04 -80.82
CA VAL A 806 25.40 37.82 -80.07
C VAL A 806 24.55 36.88 -79.23
N LYS A 807 24.62 37.04 -77.91
CA LYS A 807 23.67 36.38 -77.00
C LYS A 807 22.38 37.17 -76.99
N VAL A 808 21.28 36.51 -77.35
CA VAL A 808 19.95 37.08 -77.48
C VAL A 808 19.05 36.51 -76.40
N SER A 809 18.79 37.31 -75.37
CA SER A 809 17.78 37.05 -74.34
C SER A 809 16.42 37.57 -74.84
N ARG A 810 15.40 36.72 -74.97
CA ARG A 810 14.03 37.08 -75.37
C ARG A 810 13.04 36.82 -74.24
N LEU A 811 12.16 37.78 -73.97
CA LEU A 811 11.01 37.62 -73.09
C LEU A 811 9.81 38.35 -73.68
N HIS A 812 8.81 37.59 -74.13
CA HIS A 812 7.67 38.11 -74.89
C HIS A 812 8.14 38.96 -76.10
N SER A 813 7.80 40.26 -76.14
CA SER A 813 8.22 41.20 -77.19
C SER A 813 9.58 41.86 -76.93
N ILE A 814 10.19 41.64 -75.77
CA ILE A 814 11.44 42.30 -75.35
C ILE A 814 12.63 41.44 -75.76
N LYS A 815 13.49 42.01 -76.61
CA LYS A 815 14.77 41.44 -77.03
C LYS A 815 15.91 42.20 -76.35
N VAL A 816 16.84 41.50 -75.72
CA VAL A 816 18.09 42.05 -75.19
C VAL A 816 19.25 41.36 -75.89
N GLU A 817 20.13 42.13 -76.50
CA GLU A 817 21.29 41.61 -77.25
C GLU A 817 22.59 41.98 -76.54
N ARG A 818 23.33 40.97 -76.09
CA ARG A 818 24.70 41.14 -75.60
C ARG A 818 25.72 40.68 -76.63
N HIS A 819 26.83 41.40 -76.65
CA HIS A 819 27.97 41.15 -77.53
C HIS A 819 29.20 40.71 -76.70
N ASP A 820 28.95 40.13 -75.51
CA ASP A 820 29.95 39.69 -74.51
C ASP A 820 30.34 38.20 -74.66
N THR A 821 29.86 37.55 -75.72
CA THR A 821 30.12 36.13 -76.01
C THR A 821 31.26 36.00 -77.01
N LEU A 822 32.28 35.20 -76.66
CA LEU A 822 33.55 35.11 -77.40
C LEU A 822 33.70 33.81 -78.19
N VAL A 823 33.04 32.76 -77.71
CA VAL A 823 33.00 31.41 -78.30
C VAL A 823 31.57 30.88 -78.22
N THR A 824 31.11 30.20 -79.27
CA THR A 824 29.88 29.39 -79.23
C THR A 824 30.01 28.11 -80.06
N PHE A 825 29.12 27.15 -79.81
CA PHE A 825 29.16 25.79 -80.34
C PHE A 825 27.87 25.48 -81.08
N ASP A 826 27.97 24.79 -82.21
CA ASP A 826 26.84 24.24 -82.95
C ASP A 826 27.12 22.75 -83.23
N GLU A 827 26.50 21.87 -82.43
CA GLU A 827 26.69 20.42 -82.51
C GLU A 827 25.82 19.80 -83.62
N LYS A 828 26.48 19.19 -84.62
CA LYS A 828 25.83 18.34 -85.64
C LYS A 828 26.13 16.87 -85.33
N ALA A 829 25.38 15.96 -85.96
CA ALA A 829 25.53 14.53 -85.76
C ALA A 829 26.95 14.01 -86.06
N ASP A 830 27.61 14.54 -87.09
CA ASP A 830 28.91 14.08 -87.59
C ASP A 830 30.10 14.99 -87.23
N PHE A 831 29.86 16.22 -86.76
CA PHE A 831 30.90 17.22 -86.47
C PHE A 831 30.38 18.32 -85.55
N THR A 832 31.27 19.02 -84.85
CA THR A 832 30.90 20.24 -84.08
C THR A 832 31.51 21.47 -84.73
N GLU A 833 30.72 22.51 -84.94
CA GLU A 833 31.22 23.81 -85.39
C GLU A 833 31.48 24.72 -84.19
N LEU A 834 32.69 25.26 -84.10
CA LEU A 834 33.10 26.23 -83.09
C LEU A 834 33.26 27.59 -83.74
N TYR A 835 32.55 28.57 -83.22
CA TYR A 835 32.58 29.95 -83.65
C TYR A 835 33.38 30.77 -82.64
N PHE A 836 34.46 31.41 -83.09
CA PHE A 836 35.28 32.34 -82.30
C PHE A 836 35.13 33.76 -82.83
N LEU A 837 35.12 34.75 -81.94
CA LEU A 837 35.23 36.16 -82.33
C LEU A 837 36.59 36.43 -83.01
N MET A 838 36.61 36.90 -84.26
CA MET A 838 37.84 37.06 -85.05
C MET A 838 38.90 37.93 -84.37
N ALA A 839 38.47 39.00 -83.71
CA ALA A 839 39.29 39.81 -82.82
C ALA A 839 38.91 39.49 -81.37
N THR A 840 39.54 38.46 -80.79
CA THR A 840 39.47 38.19 -79.34
C THR A 840 40.63 38.95 -78.67
N PRO A 841 40.37 39.96 -77.81
CA PRO A 841 41.42 40.63 -77.04
C PRO A 841 42.13 39.67 -76.08
N GLU A 842 43.42 39.86 -75.80
CA GLU A 842 44.18 38.94 -74.93
C GLU A 842 43.60 38.86 -73.50
N GLU A 843 43.14 39.99 -72.97
CA GLU A 843 42.42 40.10 -71.69
C GLU A 843 41.16 39.20 -71.60
N HIS A 844 40.56 38.87 -72.74
CA HIS A 844 39.35 38.04 -72.84
C HIS A 844 39.66 36.57 -73.20
N ARG A 845 40.92 36.20 -73.44
CA ARG A 845 41.34 34.83 -73.81
C ARG A 845 40.94 33.78 -72.77
N GLU A 846 41.06 34.12 -71.49
CA GLU A 846 40.70 33.24 -70.37
C GLU A 846 39.19 32.95 -70.30
N GLN A 847 38.34 33.92 -70.65
CA GLN A 847 36.89 33.74 -70.72
C GLN A 847 36.51 32.76 -71.85
N ALA A 848 37.18 32.85 -73.01
CA ALA A 848 37.04 31.89 -74.11
C ALA A 848 37.49 30.47 -73.70
N ILE A 849 38.60 30.35 -72.94
CA ILE A 849 39.10 29.07 -72.43
C ILE A 849 38.13 28.46 -71.40
N PHE A 850 37.54 29.26 -70.51
CA PHE A 850 36.51 28.79 -69.58
C PHE A 850 35.27 28.24 -70.31
N THR A 851 34.80 28.94 -71.35
CA THR A 851 33.70 28.47 -72.20
C THR A 851 34.02 27.18 -72.96
N LEU A 852 35.28 26.99 -73.39
CA LEU A 852 35.75 25.73 -73.98
C LEU A 852 35.83 24.60 -72.93
N ALA A 853 36.32 24.89 -71.73
CA ALA A 853 36.43 23.91 -70.65
C ALA A 853 35.04 23.40 -70.23
N ASP A 854 34.08 24.28 -69.94
CA ASP A 854 32.71 23.89 -69.58
C ASP A 854 32.01 23.07 -70.68
N PHE A 855 32.20 23.43 -71.96
CA PHE A 855 31.70 22.62 -73.07
C PHE A 855 32.33 21.21 -73.06
N PHE A 856 33.65 21.09 -72.96
CA PHE A 856 34.30 19.77 -72.97
C PHE A 856 34.04 18.94 -71.71
N CYS A 857 33.91 19.55 -70.53
CA CYS A 857 33.43 18.89 -69.31
C CYS A 857 32.07 18.22 -69.56
N ARG A 858 31.10 18.98 -70.05
CA ARG A 858 29.74 18.48 -70.34
C ARG A 858 29.71 17.49 -71.50
N ARG A 859 30.61 17.65 -72.50
CA ARG A 859 30.59 16.85 -73.74
C ARG A 859 31.30 15.51 -73.66
N TYR A 860 32.23 15.36 -72.72
CA TYR A 860 33.00 14.14 -72.45
C TYR A 860 32.79 13.57 -71.04
N ASP A 861 31.89 14.16 -70.23
CA ASP A 861 31.58 13.74 -68.84
C ASP A 861 32.84 13.69 -67.96
N ILE A 862 33.60 14.79 -67.96
CA ILE A 862 34.88 14.90 -67.22
C ILE A 862 34.59 15.22 -65.75
N VAL A 863 35.06 14.34 -64.86
CA VAL A 863 34.88 14.48 -63.41
C VAL A 863 35.57 15.73 -62.87
N SER A 864 35.04 16.30 -61.77
CA SER A 864 35.48 17.58 -61.22
C SER A 864 36.95 17.64 -60.80
N GLU A 865 37.59 16.49 -60.56
CA GLU A 865 39.00 16.37 -60.21
C GLU A 865 39.91 16.68 -61.42
N ASP A 866 39.54 16.24 -62.63
CA ASP A 866 40.29 16.45 -63.87
C ASP A 866 40.04 17.84 -64.50
N ASN A 867 39.16 18.66 -63.94
CA ASN A 867 38.88 20.02 -64.44
C ASN A 867 40.14 20.91 -64.50
N ASN A 868 41.07 20.74 -63.55
CA ASN A 868 42.36 21.46 -63.55
C ASN A 868 43.28 20.96 -64.67
N LEU A 869 43.31 19.66 -64.93
CA LEU A 869 44.09 19.04 -66.00
C LEU A 869 43.54 19.42 -67.39
N LEU A 870 42.22 19.42 -67.58
CA LEU A 870 41.55 19.96 -68.76
C LEU A 870 41.93 21.43 -69.01
N ASN A 871 41.88 22.26 -67.96
CA ASN A 871 42.30 23.66 -68.04
C ASN A 871 43.77 23.82 -68.44
N HIS A 872 44.65 22.89 -68.03
CA HIS A 872 46.05 22.89 -68.43
C HIS A 872 46.24 22.44 -69.90
N LEU A 873 45.56 21.36 -70.33
CA LEU A 873 45.57 20.86 -71.72
C LEU A 873 44.98 21.86 -72.74
N LEU A 874 44.11 22.78 -72.31
CA LEU A 874 43.60 23.87 -73.15
C LEU A 874 44.56 25.07 -73.26
N ARG A 875 45.54 25.20 -72.35
CA ARG A 875 46.50 26.34 -72.31
C ARG A 875 47.90 26.01 -72.81
N ALA A 876 48.41 24.80 -72.52
CA ALA A 876 49.78 24.41 -72.82
C ALA A 876 50.08 24.34 -74.33
N PRO A 877 51.34 24.51 -74.79
CA PRO A 877 51.70 24.23 -76.19
C PRO A 877 51.41 22.77 -76.57
N VAL A 878 51.09 22.51 -77.85
CA VAL A 878 50.61 21.19 -78.33
C VAL A 878 51.66 20.10 -78.14
N GLU A 879 52.92 20.47 -78.30
CA GLU A 879 54.11 19.64 -78.14
C GLU A 879 54.27 19.11 -76.70
N ALA A 880 53.71 19.80 -75.70
CA ALA A 880 53.80 19.42 -74.30
C ALA A 880 52.68 18.46 -73.83
N LEU A 881 51.61 18.28 -74.61
CA LEU A 881 50.39 17.60 -74.16
C LEU A 881 50.63 16.15 -73.71
N ALA A 882 51.48 15.40 -74.41
CA ALA A 882 51.82 14.02 -74.03
C ALA A 882 52.57 13.96 -72.68
N SER A 883 53.49 14.88 -72.43
CA SER A 883 54.21 14.99 -71.15
C SER A 883 53.28 15.41 -70.01
N ILE A 884 52.31 16.29 -70.30
CA ILE A 884 51.29 16.74 -69.33
C ILE A 884 50.36 15.59 -68.93
N MET A 885 49.94 14.72 -69.86
CA MET A 885 49.16 13.53 -69.50
C MET A 885 49.95 12.59 -68.58
N LEU A 886 51.17 12.22 -68.98
CA LEU A 886 52.01 11.26 -68.25
C LEU A 886 52.35 11.76 -66.83
N SER A 887 52.69 13.05 -66.68
CA SER A 887 52.97 13.67 -65.38
C SER A 887 51.75 13.81 -64.46
N ASN A 888 50.53 13.57 -64.96
CA ASN A 888 49.29 13.56 -64.18
C ASN A 888 48.64 12.14 -64.13
N ASN A 889 49.42 11.08 -64.36
CA ASN A 889 48.95 9.69 -64.39
C ASN A 889 47.75 9.48 -65.34
N ARG A 890 47.87 10.00 -66.57
CA ARG A 890 46.98 9.74 -67.72
C ARG A 890 47.82 9.33 -68.93
N PHE A 891 47.28 8.47 -69.80
CA PHE A 891 47.99 7.97 -70.98
C PHE A 891 47.70 8.83 -72.22
N PRO A 892 48.70 9.11 -73.08
CA PRO A 892 48.48 9.80 -74.35
C PRO A 892 47.82 8.88 -75.41
N PRO A 893 47.24 9.41 -76.49
CA PRO A 893 46.41 8.63 -77.43
C PRO A 893 47.12 7.53 -78.23
N ASP A 894 48.44 7.62 -78.41
CA ASP A 894 49.22 6.86 -79.40
C ASP A 894 50.13 5.77 -78.77
N ASP A 895 49.91 5.39 -77.50
CA ASP A 895 50.76 4.47 -76.72
C ASP A 895 50.14 3.06 -76.64
N ASP A 896 50.41 2.22 -77.66
CA ASP A 896 49.58 1.03 -78.00
C ASP A 896 50.15 -0.33 -77.50
N ILE A 897 51.04 -0.33 -76.50
CA ILE A 897 51.86 -1.51 -76.14
C ILE A 897 51.12 -2.57 -75.26
N HIS A 898 50.10 -2.20 -74.50
CA HIS A 898 49.47 -3.10 -73.50
C HIS A 898 47.93 -3.20 -73.54
N ARG A 899 47.38 -3.55 -74.70
CA ARG A 899 46.00 -4.08 -74.81
C ARG A 899 45.98 -5.60 -75.00
N HIS A 900 45.82 -6.39 -73.93
CA HIS A 900 45.11 -7.69 -73.93
C HIS A 900 44.86 -8.23 -72.49
N LYS A 901 43.68 -8.84 -72.27
CA LYS A 901 43.22 -9.62 -71.08
C LYS A 901 43.32 -11.14 -71.37
N PRO A 902 42.95 -12.13 -70.50
CA PRO A 902 42.36 -12.18 -69.13
C PRO A 902 43.34 -12.82 -68.08
N ALA A 903 43.11 -12.97 -66.75
CA ALA A 903 41.98 -13.22 -65.81
C ALA A 903 41.76 -14.71 -65.41
N ASP A 904 41.59 -14.96 -64.09
CA ASP A 904 41.30 -16.23 -63.35
C ASP A 904 42.36 -17.37 -63.51
N GLU A 905 42.58 -18.39 -62.64
CA GLU A 905 42.33 -18.75 -61.22
C GLU A 905 43.29 -19.95 -60.88
N ARG A 906 43.53 -20.53 -59.67
CA ARG A 906 43.00 -20.44 -58.29
C ARG A 906 44.06 -20.86 -57.23
N THR A 907 43.62 -21.22 -56.01
CA THR A 907 44.34 -21.76 -54.83
C THR A 907 44.49 -23.30 -54.85
N PRO A 908 45.13 -23.99 -53.86
CA PRO A 908 45.80 -23.54 -52.62
C PRO A 908 47.26 -24.09 -52.49
N ASP A 909 47.99 -24.36 -51.39
CA ASP A 909 47.95 -24.25 -49.89
C ASP A 909 49.45 -24.28 -49.40
N GLU A 910 49.96 -24.23 -48.15
CA GLU A 910 49.47 -24.22 -46.74
C GLU A 910 50.57 -23.59 -45.80
N MET A 911 50.26 -23.36 -44.52
CA MET A 911 51.14 -23.29 -43.29
C MET A 911 52.39 -22.35 -43.12
N ASP A 912 52.33 -21.58 -42.01
CA ASP A 912 53.33 -21.35 -40.93
C ASP A 912 54.62 -20.46 -41.00
N LEU A 913 54.61 -19.48 -40.06
CA LEU A 913 55.63 -19.05 -39.07
C LEU A 913 57.01 -18.44 -39.45
N ASP A 914 57.25 -17.23 -38.88
CA ASP A 914 58.44 -16.68 -38.17
C ASP A 914 59.88 -16.82 -38.80
N ASP A 915 60.85 -15.90 -38.63
CA ASP A 915 61.23 -15.21 -37.38
C ASP A 915 62.16 -13.96 -37.58
N LEU A 916 62.34 -13.22 -36.48
CA LEU A 916 63.34 -12.19 -36.02
C LEU A 916 64.53 -11.63 -36.87
N GLU A 917 64.89 -10.35 -36.53
CA GLU A 917 66.21 -9.66 -36.31
C GLU A 917 67.50 -10.06 -37.10
N GLU A 918 68.61 -9.31 -37.22
CA GLU A 918 69.25 -8.13 -36.57
C GLU A 918 70.10 -7.41 -37.68
N LEU A 919 70.97 -6.37 -37.58
CA LEU A 919 71.49 -5.35 -36.64
C LEU A 919 72.09 -4.21 -37.55
N GLY A 920 72.50 -3.04 -37.04
CA GLY A 920 73.37 -2.11 -37.80
C GLY A 920 73.55 -0.68 -37.25
N GLU A 921 74.28 -0.50 -36.15
CA GLU A 921 74.63 0.84 -35.61
C GLU A 921 75.94 1.42 -36.17
N GLN A 922 76.05 2.77 -36.26
CA GLN A 922 77.20 3.51 -35.71
C GLN A 922 76.94 5.03 -35.53
N GLU A 923 77.83 5.71 -34.81
CA GLU A 923 77.60 6.95 -34.07
C GLU A 923 77.82 8.27 -34.87
N GLY A 924 77.36 9.44 -34.36
CA GLY A 924 77.52 10.70 -35.10
C GLY A 924 77.36 12.08 -34.39
N GLY A 925 76.88 12.18 -33.14
CA GLY A 925 77.06 13.38 -32.27
C GLY A 925 76.10 14.60 -32.38
N HIS A 926 75.67 15.07 -31.19
CA HIS A 926 75.56 16.47 -30.69
C HIS A 926 74.91 17.60 -31.56
N VAL A 927 74.08 18.55 -31.07
CA VAL A 927 73.78 19.08 -29.71
C VAL A 927 72.26 19.40 -29.65
N GLN A 928 71.41 18.69 -28.90
CA GLN A 928 71.05 18.94 -27.48
C GLN A 928 70.35 20.28 -27.16
N ARG A 929 69.02 20.26 -26.97
CA ARG A 929 68.39 20.86 -25.77
C ARG A 929 67.01 20.30 -25.40
N GLN A 930 67.02 19.59 -24.27
CA GLN A 930 65.95 19.28 -23.33
C GLN A 930 65.09 20.51 -22.94
N SER A 931 63.88 20.38 -22.34
CA SER A 931 62.96 19.24 -22.12
C SER A 931 61.65 19.76 -21.49
N ASN A 932 60.58 18.95 -21.47
CA ASN A 932 59.99 18.47 -20.21
C ASN A 932 58.92 17.38 -20.41
N TYR A 933 58.50 16.78 -19.31
CA TYR A 933 57.82 15.47 -19.21
C TYR A 933 56.34 15.46 -19.63
N PRO A 934 55.76 14.29 -19.94
CA PRO A 934 54.47 14.18 -20.62
C PRO A 934 53.25 14.37 -19.70
N SER A 935 52.14 14.75 -20.31
CA SER A 935 50.81 14.70 -19.70
C SER A 935 50.33 13.24 -19.51
N PRO A 936 49.43 12.97 -18.54
CA PRO A 936 48.86 11.63 -18.34
C PRO A 936 48.03 11.16 -19.56
N PRO A 937 47.80 9.84 -19.71
CA PRO A 937 46.99 9.31 -20.80
C PRO A 937 45.56 9.85 -20.72
N THR A 938 45.13 10.54 -21.77
CA THR A 938 43.74 10.99 -21.91
C THR A 938 42.83 9.77 -22.09
N GLN A 939 41.88 9.57 -21.17
CA GLN A 939 40.80 8.62 -21.38
C GLN A 939 39.91 9.12 -22.52
N TYR A 940 39.60 8.24 -23.49
CA TYR A 940 38.69 8.54 -24.59
C TYR A 940 37.29 8.00 -24.27
N SER A 941 36.23 8.76 -24.56
CA SER A 941 34.87 8.18 -24.53
C SER A 941 34.59 7.45 -25.84
N LEU A 942 33.63 6.52 -25.81
CA LEU A 942 33.01 5.99 -27.02
C LEU A 942 32.47 7.11 -27.94
N ARG A 943 32.12 8.29 -27.40
CA ARG A 943 31.66 9.46 -28.18
C ARG A 943 32.74 10.01 -29.11
N ASP A 944 34.01 9.93 -28.70
CA ASP A 944 35.15 10.45 -29.46
C ASP A 944 35.64 9.43 -30.50
N LEU A 945 35.52 8.13 -30.17
CA LEU A 945 36.00 7.02 -31.00
C LEU A 945 34.92 6.46 -31.96
N VAL A 946 33.64 6.69 -31.71
CA VAL A 946 32.53 6.18 -32.54
C VAL A 946 31.57 7.31 -32.93
N PRO A 947 31.83 8.04 -34.03
CA PRO A 947 31.00 9.18 -34.47
C PRO A 947 29.51 8.84 -34.70
N SER A 948 29.18 7.57 -34.94
CA SER A 948 27.78 7.11 -35.11
C SER A 948 27.05 6.79 -33.79
N LEU A 949 27.75 6.79 -32.64
CA LEU A 949 27.19 6.40 -31.34
C LEU A 949 25.95 7.22 -30.97
N ALA A 950 26.00 8.54 -31.12
CA ALA A 950 24.86 9.42 -30.80
C ALA A 950 23.57 9.02 -31.54
N SER A 951 23.68 8.61 -32.82
CA SER A 951 22.54 8.12 -33.60
C SER A 951 22.08 6.73 -33.14
N ARG A 952 23.00 5.87 -32.70
CA ARG A 952 22.69 4.53 -32.14
C ARG A 952 21.99 4.66 -30.79
N SER A 953 22.51 5.48 -29.86
CA SER A 953 21.88 5.81 -28.59
C SER A 953 20.47 6.37 -28.77
N GLN A 954 20.26 7.33 -29.68
CA GLN A 954 18.92 7.84 -30.01
C GLN A 954 17.96 6.75 -30.48
N LYS A 955 18.40 5.83 -31.36
CA LYS A 955 17.60 4.69 -31.82
C LYS A 955 17.28 3.70 -30.69
N VAL A 956 18.23 3.45 -29.79
CA VAL A 956 18.04 2.58 -28.61
C VAL A 956 17.05 3.20 -27.62
N THR A 957 17.18 4.49 -27.31
CA THR A 957 16.22 5.24 -26.48
C THR A 957 14.81 5.21 -27.08
N ALA A 958 14.69 5.44 -28.39
CA ALA A 958 13.41 5.34 -29.11
C ALA A 958 12.84 3.90 -29.11
N SER A 959 13.70 2.88 -29.16
CA SER A 959 13.28 1.47 -29.04
C SER A 959 12.73 1.17 -27.65
N ALA A 960 13.43 1.55 -26.57
CA ALA A 960 12.99 1.37 -25.19
C ALA A 960 11.66 2.10 -24.89
N GLN A 961 11.49 3.32 -25.40
CA GLN A 961 10.24 4.08 -25.29
C GLN A 961 9.06 3.42 -26.02
N ASN A 962 9.32 2.66 -27.08
CA ASN A 962 8.30 1.94 -27.85
C ASN A 962 8.10 0.48 -27.41
N PHE A 963 8.97 -0.06 -26.55
CA PHE A 963 8.88 -1.42 -26.02
C PHE A 963 7.55 -1.66 -25.27
N ARG A 964 7.03 -2.88 -25.36
CA ARG A 964 5.72 -3.28 -24.81
C ARG A 964 5.80 -4.65 -24.14
N ILE A 965 5.54 -4.67 -22.84
CA ILE A 965 5.85 -5.79 -21.96
C ILE A 965 4.83 -6.94 -22.06
N SER A 966 3.52 -6.67 -22.25
CA SER A 966 2.55 -7.73 -22.57
C SER A 966 1.30 -7.24 -23.31
N LYS A 967 0.55 -8.18 -23.92
CA LYS A 967 -0.76 -7.91 -24.55
C LYS A 967 -1.91 -7.67 -23.56
N ARG A 968 -1.74 -7.98 -22.26
CA ARG A 968 -2.83 -7.91 -21.26
C ARG A 968 -3.12 -6.50 -20.72
N PHE A 969 -2.29 -5.50 -21.01
CA PHE A 969 -2.44 -4.13 -20.48
C PHE A 969 -3.68 -3.34 -21.01
N LYS A 970 -4.59 -3.97 -21.75
CA LYS A 970 -5.81 -3.34 -22.30
C LYS A 970 -7.03 -3.34 -21.36
N GLN A 971 -6.96 -4.00 -20.20
CA GLN A 971 -8.13 -4.15 -19.30
C GLN A 971 -7.93 -3.66 -17.85
N LEU A 972 -6.74 -3.16 -17.47
CA LEU A 972 -6.46 -2.65 -16.12
C LEU A 972 -5.68 -1.32 -16.15
N SER A 973 -6.21 -0.33 -16.88
CA SER A 973 -5.86 1.08 -16.70
C SER A 973 -6.95 1.97 -17.29
N SER A 974 -7.53 2.87 -16.50
CA SER A 974 -8.43 3.91 -17.02
C SER A 974 -7.61 5.03 -17.68
N PRO A 975 -8.22 5.89 -18.53
CA PRO A 975 -7.52 7.06 -19.11
C PRO A 975 -6.92 8.00 -18.05
N GLN A 976 -7.48 8.04 -16.84
CA GLN A 976 -7.03 8.92 -15.76
C GLN A 976 -5.71 8.47 -15.13
N GLU A 977 -5.48 7.16 -14.96
CA GLU A 977 -4.23 6.66 -14.37
C GLU A 977 -3.04 6.85 -15.30
N ARG A 978 -3.26 6.70 -16.61
CA ARG A 978 -2.27 6.99 -17.64
C ARG A 978 -1.84 8.46 -17.60
N ALA A 979 -2.81 9.38 -17.54
CA ALA A 979 -2.56 10.81 -17.38
C ALA A 979 -1.93 11.19 -16.01
N LYS A 980 -1.97 10.30 -15.02
CA LYS A 980 -1.35 10.49 -13.70
C LYS A 980 0.14 10.11 -13.72
N ARG A 981 0.50 8.95 -14.30
CA ARG A 981 1.90 8.55 -14.51
C ARG A 981 2.66 9.48 -15.45
N GLU A 982 2.04 9.90 -16.57
CA GLU A 982 2.62 10.89 -17.50
C GLU A 982 2.83 12.29 -16.88
N ARG A 983 2.33 12.53 -15.65
CA ARG A 983 2.60 13.74 -14.83
C ARG A 983 3.66 13.51 -13.74
N LEU A 984 3.66 12.36 -13.07
CA LEU A 984 4.68 12.00 -12.06
C LEU A 984 6.08 11.93 -12.66
N GLN A 985 6.23 11.25 -13.80
CA GLN A 985 7.49 11.14 -14.54
C GLN A 985 8.07 12.52 -14.95
N LYS A 986 7.20 13.52 -15.19
CA LYS A 986 7.62 14.92 -15.48
C LYS A 986 7.98 15.73 -14.23
N SER A 987 7.63 15.26 -13.04
CA SER A 987 7.91 15.97 -11.78
C SER A 987 9.22 15.55 -11.12
N LEU A 988 9.73 14.34 -11.38
CA LEU A 988 10.95 13.81 -10.76
C LEU A 988 12.24 14.19 -11.51
N LEU A 989 12.15 14.48 -12.82
CA LEU A 989 13.20 15.16 -13.62
C LEU A 989 13.48 16.63 -13.21
N ALA A 990 13.09 17.05 -12.00
CA ALA A 990 13.14 18.44 -11.55
C ALA A 990 13.85 18.67 -10.20
N MET A 991 14.27 17.63 -9.46
CA MET A 991 14.83 17.79 -8.10
C MET A 991 15.93 16.79 -7.72
N VAL A 992 17.17 17.06 -8.15
CA VAL A 992 18.44 16.69 -7.48
C VAL A 992 19.41 17.84 -7.78
N ASN A 993 20.06 18.54 -6.84
CA ASN A 993 19.87 18.77 -5.39
C ASN A 993 20.44 20.21 -5.11
N PRO A 994 20.54 20.82 -3.90
CA PRO A 994 21.32 20.27 -2.76
C PRO A 994 20.69 20.56 -1.36
N LEU A 995 20.92 19.75 -0.32
CA LEU A 995 22.16 19.78 0.48
C LEU A 995 22.21 18.63 1.50
N SER A 996 23.41 18.37 2.00
CA SER A 996 23.71 17.51 3.15
C SER A 996 22.96 17.88 4.43
N THR A 997 22.31 16.91 5.07
CA THR A 997 22.72 16.38 6.40
C THR A 997 21.76 15.31 6.92
N LEU A 998 22.28 14.10 7.14
CA LEU A 998 21.86 13.21 8.23
C LEU A 998 23.00 12.21 8.51
N SER A 999 23.01 11.62 9.71
CA SER A 999 24.24 11.17 10.37
C SER A 999 24.72 9.76 10.01
N VAL A 1000 26.05 9.61 10.00
CA VAL A 1000 26.76 8.32 10.04
C VAL A 1000 26.29 7.49 11.24
N PHE A 1001 25.94 6.23 11.01
CA PHE A 1001 25.98 5.21 12.05
C PHE A 1001 27.34 4.52 11.99
N SER A 1002 28.04 4.50 13.13
CA SER A 1002 29.35 3.88 13.24
C SER A 1002 29.22 2.39 13.59
N ILE A 1003 30.05 1.55 12.99
CA ILE A 1003 30.35 0.18 13.44
C ILE A 1003 31.85 0.16 13.72
N GLN A 1004 32.24 -0.44 14.83
CA GLN A 1004 33.56 -0.25 15.47
C GLN A 1004 34.65 -1.11 14.83
N ASP A 1005 35.89 -0.61 14.87
CA ASP A 1005 37.11 -1.36 14.54
C ASP A 1005 37.43 -2.46 15.55
N ASP A 1006 38.01 -3.57 15.08
CA ASP A 1006 39.16 -4.25 15.70
C ASP A 1006 39.82 -5.21 14.67
N PRO A 1007 41.11 -5.62 14.82
CA PRO A 1007 41.97 -5.90 13.67
C PRO A 1007 42.59 -7.34 13.71
N PRO A 1008 43.83 -7.59 13.23
CA PRO A 1008 44.05 -8.05 11.86
C PRO A 1008 44.66 -9.46 11.76
N CYS A 1009 44.41 -10.19 10.67
CA CYS A 1009 45.21 -11.36 10.31
C CYS A 1009 45.35 -11.55 8.79
N SER A 1010 46.53 -11.98 8.34
CA SER A 1010 46.89 -12.19 6.94
C SER A 1010 46.64 -13.62 6.48
N THR A 1011 46.30 -13.84 5.19
CA THR A 1011 47.17 -14.60 4.25
C THR A 1011 46.55 -14.81 2.85
N ALA A 1012 47.43 -15.10 1.88
CA ALA A 1012 47.19 -15.94 0.70
C ALA A 1012 46.08 -15.57 -0.32
N LEU A 1013 46.42 -14.63 -1.20
CA LEU A 1013 46.39 -14.81 -2.67
C LEU A 1013 45.45 -15.89 -3.26
N SER A 1014 44.35 -15.45 -3.88
CA SER A 1014 43.79 -16.09 -5.06
C SER A 1014 43.65 -15.05 -6.19
N ARG A 1015 44.22 -15.35 -7.37
CA ARG A 1015 44.18 -14.49 -8.56
C ARG A 1015 42.91 -14.77 -9.37
N GLU A 1016 41.80 -14.13 -9.01
CA GLU A 1016 40.69 -13.96 -9.96
C GLU A 1016 40.85 -12.62 -10.69
N ARG A 1017 40.81 -12.66 -12.03
CA ARG A 1017 40.89 -11.45 -12.85
C ARG A 1017 39.52 -10.77 -12.86
N HIS A 1018 39.38 -9.70 -12.09
CA HIS A 1018 38.26 -8.78 -12.21
C HIS A 1018 38.31 -8.09 -13.59
N GLU A 1019 37.55 -8.60 -14.56
CA GLU A 1019 37.30 -7.90 -15.82
C GLU A 1019 36.31 -6.75 -15.61
N ALA A 1020 36.81 -5.66 -15.02
CA ALA A 1020 36.19 -4.36 -15.20
C ALA A 1020 36.26 -3.99 -16.71
N PRO A 1021 35.25 -3.31 -17.28
CA PRO A 1021 35.25 -2.96 -18.70
C PRO A 1021 36.48 -2.08 -19.01
N PRO A 1022 37.35 -2.48 -19.97
CA PRO A 1022 38.66 -1.86 -20.14
C PRO A 1022 38.53 -0.37 -20.46
N GLU A 1023 39.44 0.43 -19.89
CA GLU A 1023 39.53 1.86 -20.18
C GLU A 1023 39.97 2.08 -21.63
N LEU A 1024 39.30 2.98 -22.33
CA LEU A 1024 39.59 3.27 -23.73
C LEU A 1024 40.74 4.26 -23.85
N THR A 1025 41.72 3.87 -24.64
CA THR A 1025 42.92 4.63 -24.97
C THR A 1025 43.07 4.71 -26.49
N ALA A 1026 43.99 5.55 -26.98
CA ALA A 1026 44.32 5.64 -28.40
C ALA A 1026 44.85 4.33 -29.03
N LEU A 1027 45.11 3.28 -28.23
CA LEU A 1027 45.56 1.95 -28.67
C LEU A 1027 44.50 0.84 -28.48
N SER A 1028 43.28 1.19 -28.03
CA SER A 1028 42.21 0.20 -27.84
C SER A 1028 41.71 -0.38 -29.17
N THR A 1029 41.61 -1.70 -29.25
CA THR A 1029 41.20 -2.40 -30.48
C THR A 1029 39.73 -2.13 -30.83
N ALA A 1030 39.40 -2.21 -32.12
CA ALA A 1030 38.02 -2.03 -32.59
C ALA A 1030 37.02 -3.01 -31.93
N GLN A 1031 37.47 -4.22 -31.55
CA GLN A 1031 36.63 -5.18 -30.82
C GLN A 1031 36.38 -4.75 -29.37
N GLN A 1032 37.38 -4.21 -28.65
CA GLN A 1032 37.18 -3.67 -27.30
C GLN A 1032 36.24 -2.47 -27.30
N VAL A 1033 36.41 -1.55 -28.27
CA VAL A 1033 35.49 -0.42 -28.49
C VAL A 1033 34.05 -0.93 -28.74
N ARG A 1034 33.89 -1.92 -29.61
CA ARG A 1034 32.58 -2.49 -29.97
C ARG A 1034 31.90 -3.23 -28.80
N THR A 1035 32.63 -4.02 -28.01
CA THR A 1035 32.07 -4.70 -26.83
C THR A 1035 31.58 -3.68 -25.78
N ARG A 1036 32.37 -2.62 -25.53
CA ARG A 1036 32.00 -1.54 -24.61
C ARG A 1036 30.80 -0.73 -25.11
N GLU A 1037 30.70 -0.50 -26.43
CA GLU A 1037 29.52 0.09 -27.07
C GLU A 1037 28.27 -0.77 -26.86
N ILE A 1038 28.34 -2.09 -27.12
CA ILE A 1038 27.20 -3.00 -26.97
C ILE A 1038 26.69 -3.02 -25.52
N GLY A 1039 27.59 -3.12 -24.54
CA GLY A 1039 27.22 -3.05 -23.11
C GLY A 1039 26.56 -1.72 -22.73
N SER A 1040 27.18 -0.59 -23.09
CA SER A 1040 26.66 0.74 -22.75
C SER A 1040 25.30 1.04 -23.39
N LEU A 1041 25.05 0.57 -24.62
CA LEU A 1041 23.75 0.67 -25.27
C LEU A 1041 22.69 -0.24 -24.61
N GLY A 1042 23.07 -1.42 -24.11
CA GLY A 1042 22.18 -2.31 -23.35
C GLY A 1042 21.74 -1.72 -22.02
N GLU A 1043 22.68 -1.22 -21.22
CA GLU A 1043 22.37 -0.52 -19.97
C GLU A 1043 21.51 0.74 -20.22
N LEU A 1044 21.80 1.52 -21.27
CA LEU A 1044 20.98 2.66 -21.68
C LEU A 1044 19.54 2.25 -22.01
N PHE A 1045 19.32 1.11 -22.68
CA PHE A 1045 17.99 0.58 -22.98
C PHE A 1045 17.23 0.28 -21.68
N VAL A 1046 17.87 -0.40 -20.72
CA VAL A 1046 17.27 -0.78 -19.43
C VAL A 1046 16.98 0.45 -18.55
N HIS A 1047 17.92 1.39 -18.45
CA HIS A 1047 17.71 2.68 -17.75
C HIS A 1047 16.53 3.46 -18.35
N THR A 1048 16.44 3.53 -19.68
CA THR A 1048 15.33 4.19 -20.39
C THR A 1048 14.00 3.46 -20.20
N LEU A 1049 14.03 2.13 -20.11
CA LEU A 1049 12.83 1.31 -19.88
C LEU A 1049 12.29 1.48 -18.46
N PHE A 1050 13.13 1.35 -17.43
CA PHE A 1050 12.69 1.48 -16.03
C PHE A 1050 12.25 2.90 -15.68
N GLY A 1051 12.96 3.92 -16.15
CA GLY A 1051 12.58 5.34 -15.98
C GLY A 1051 11.25 5.77 -16.65
N ARG A 1052 10.53 4.82 -17.26
CA ARG A 1052 9.16 4.99 -17.80
C ARG A 1052 8.07 4.38 -16.89
N TYR A 1053 8.43 3.46 -16.00
CA TYR A 1053 7.48 2.65 -15.22
C TYR A 1053 7.68 2.73 -13.70
N ILE A 1054 8.86 3.17 -13.26
CA ILE A 1054 9.22 3.40 -11.86
C ILE A 1054 9.44 4.90 -11.70
N ASP A 1055 8.64 5.56 -10.85
CA ASP A 1055 8.59 7.03 -10.82
C ASP A 1055 9.88 7.65 -10.26
N ASP A 1056 10.47 7.08 -9.19
CA ASP A 1056 11.69 7.59 -8.52
C ASP A 1056 13.01 7.01 -9.08
N TRP A 1057 12.98 6.38 -10.26
CA TRP A 1057 14.16 5.83 -10.92
C TRP A 1057 15.07 6.93 -11.50
N SER A 1058 16.36 6.89 -11.17
CA SER A 1058 17.34 7.91 -11.58
C SER A 1058 18.71 7.34 -11.93
N PHE A 1059 19.62 8.19 -12.40
CA PHE A 1059 21.02 7.80 -12.65
C PHE A 1059 21.78 7.40 -11.36
N GLU A 1060 21.28 7.77 -10.18
CA GLU A 1060 21.87 7.32 -8.90
C GLU A 1060 21.69 5.81 -8.69
N ASN A 1061 20.64 5.22 -9.31
CA ASN A 1061 20.41 3.78 -9.32
C ASN A 1061 21.31 3.02 -10.32
N TRP A 1062 22.01 3.74 -11.21
CA TRP A 1062 22.91 3.17 -12.20
C TRP A 1062 24.30 2.98 -11.58
N THR A 1063 24.62 1.75 -11.20
CA THR A 1063 25.79 1.37 -10.40
C THR A 1063 26.93 0.70 -11.21
N SER A 1064 26.87 0.76 -12.54
CA SER A 1064 27.96 0.45 -13.49
C SER A 1064 28.72 1.72 -13.92
N LYS A 1065 30.03 1.61 -14.24
CA LYS A 1065 30.80 2.73 -14.83
C LYS A 1065 30.35 3.10 -16.24
N LEU A 1066 29.66 2.24 -17.00
CA LEU A 1066 29.29 2.55 -18.39
C LEU A 1066 28.25 3.69 -18.51
N ARG A 1067 27.70 4.16 -17.39
CA ARG A 1067 26.94 5.41 -17.29
C ARG A 1067 27.69 6.67 -17.76
N VAL A 1068 29.04 6.67 -17.74
CA VAL A 1068 29.85 7.82 -18.20
C VAL A 1068 29.70 8.10 -19.70
N GLU A 1069 29.55 7.05 -20.52
CA GLU A 1069 29.37 7.18 -21.97
C GLU A 1069 28.03 7.85 -22.32
N ASN A 1070 27.09 7.85 -21.37
CA ASN A 1070 25.80 8.52 -21.45
C ASN A 1070 25.82 9.96 -20.87
N GLY A 1071 26.94 10.38 -20.28
CA GLY A 1071 27.18 11.75 -19.78
C GLY A 1071 26.93 11.94 -18.29
N TYR A 1072 26.78 10.86 -17.53
CA TYR A 1072 26.66 10.90 -16.07
C TYR A 1072 28.03 10.87 -15.38
N GLN A 1073 28.10 11.31 -14.12
CA GLN A 1073 29.35 11.24 -13.34
C GLN A 1073 29.82 9.78 -13.17
N PRO A 1074 31.13 9.49 -13.08
CA PRO A 1074 31.64 8.14 -12.83
C PRO A 1074 31.00 7.48 -11.61
N PHE A 1075 30.89 6.15 -11.62
CA PHE A 1075 30.59 5.38 -10.41
C PHE A 1075 31.91 5.12 -9.67
N THR A 1076 31.95 5.46 -8.38
CA THR A 1076 33.19 5.55 -7.59
C THR A 1076 33.38 4.42 -6.57
N LEU A 1077 32.38 3.54 -6.41
CA LEU A 1077 32.48 2.37 -5.53
C LEU A 1077 32.96 1.13 -6.32
N PRO A 1078 33.44 0.07 -5.66
CA PRO A 1078 33.97 -1.10 -6.36
C PRO A 1078 32.86 -1.88 -7.09
N GLU A 1079 32.85 -1.85 -8.43
CA GLU A 1079 31.85 -2.55 -9.27
C GLU A 1079 31.67 -4.03 -8.90
N GLY A 1080 32.72 -4.73 -8.46
CA GLY A 1080 32.64 -6.14 -8.02
C GLY A 1080 31.76 -6.40 -6.78
N GLN A 1081 31.16 -5.37 -6.18
CA GLN A 1081 30.22 -5.42 -5.06
C GLN A 1081 28.80 -4.95 -5.43
N PHE A 1082 28.55 -4.54 -6.69
CA PHE A 1082 27.26 -4.03 -7.16
C PHE A 1082 26.86 -4.70 -8.48
N ALA A 1083 25.55 -4.79 -8.75
CA ALA A 1083 25.06 -5.06 -10.11
C ALA A 1083 25.02 -3.76 -10.93
N ASP A 1084 24.76 -3.85 -12.24
CA ASP A 1084 24.71 -2.67 -13.12
C ASP A 1084 23.70 -1.61 -12.67
N PHE A 1085 22.60 -2.05 -12.01
CA PHE A 1085 21.66 -1.18 -11.31
C PHE A 1085 21.31 -1.70 -9.92
N THR A 1086 21.11 -0.77 -8.97
CA THR A 1086 20.63 -1.06 -7.61
C THR A 1086 19.52 -0.08 -7.22
N TYR A 1087 18.34 -0.61 -6.86
CA TYR A 1087 17.13 0.17 -6.60
C TYR A 1087 16.38 -0.34 -5.37
N LEU A 1088 15.99 0.56 -4.46
CA LEU A 1088 15.20 0.26 -3.26
C LEU A 1088 13.73 0.61 -3.51
N ASP A 1089 12.86 -0.40 -3.57
CA ASP A 1089 11.45 -0.25 -3.96
C ASP A 1089 10.59 0.31 -2.82
N ARG A 1090 10.67 1.63 -2.65
CA ARG A 1090 9.95 2.40 -1.62
C ARG A 1090 8.45 2.52 -1.93
N SER A 1091 8.08 2.59 -3.20
CA SER A 1091 6.68 2.74 -3.65
C SER A 1091 5.98 1.38 -3.88
N GLY A 1092 6.71 0.38 -4.34
CA GLY A 1092 6.18 -0.87 -4.88
C GLY A 1092 6.07 -0.89 -6.41
N ASP A 1093 6.64 0.08 -7.12
CA ASP A 1093 6.57 0.16 -8.59
C ASP A 1093 7.43 -0.91 -9.28
N MET A 1094 8.61 -1.26 -8.74
CA MET A 1094 9.43 -2.35 -9.29
C MET A 1094 8.72 -3.70 -9.13
N ARG A 1095 8.12 -3.95 -7.96
CA ARG A 1095 7.22 -5.10 -7.76
C ARG A 1095 6.08 -5.13 -8.78
N ALA A 1096 5.41 -4.00 -8.99
CA ALA A 1096 4.28 -3.91 -9.92
C ALA A 1096 4.71 -4.11 -11.39
N PHE A 1097 5.88 -3.60 -11.78
CA PHE A 1097 6.47 -3.82 -13.10
C PHE A 1097 6.72 -5.30 -13.37
N LEU A 1098 7.36 -6.00 -12.44
CA LEU A 1098 7.72 -7.42 -12.59
C LEU A 1098 6.47 -8.32 -12.64
N GLN A 1099 5.44 -8.03 -11.86
CA GLN A 1099 4.13 -8.70 -11.96
C GLN A 1099 3.47 -8.49 -13.34
N VAL A 1100 3.57 -7.29 -13.91
CA VAL A 1100 3.06 -6.97 -15.26
C VAL A 1100 3.86 -7.66 -16.37
N ALA A 1101 5.16 -7.89 -16.13
CA ALA A 1101 6.04 -8.69 -16.99
C ALA A 1101 5.80 -10.21 -16.89
N GLY A 1102 5.00 -10.67 -15.91
CA GLY A 1102 4.70 -12.09 -15.70
C GLY A 1102 5.77 -12.84 -14.90
N VAL A 1103 6.61 -12.13 -14.15
CA VAL A 1103 7.57 -12.73 -13.22
C VAL A 1103 6.84 -13.15 -11.94
N GLU A 1104 7.00 -14.40 -11.52
CA GLU A 1104 6.51 -14.86 -10.22
C GLU A 1104 7.38 -14.27 -9.10
N LEU A 1105 6.75 -13.61 -8.12
CA LEU A 1105 7.46 -12.92 -7.03
C LEU A 1105 7.22 -13.61 -5.71
N ASN A 1106 8.27 -13.71 -4.88
CA ASN A 1106 8.18 -14.22 -3.52
C ASN A 1106 7.15 -13.37 -2.71
N PRO A 1107 6.18 -13.98 -2.00
CA PRO A 1107 5.20 -13.28 -1.18
C PRO A 1107 5.80 -12.33 -0.14
N GLU A 1108 6.97 -12.65 0.42
CA GLU A 1108 7.65 -11.90 1.49
C GLU A 1108 8.25 -10.57 1.03
N TRP A 1109 8.44 -10.37 -0.29
CA TRP A 1109 8.92 -9.09 -0.81
C TRP A 1109 7.90 -7.98 -0.51
N SER A 1110 8.38 -6.80 -0.13
CA SER A 1110 7.56 -5.73 0.48
C SER A 1110 7.89 -4.36 -0.11
N ARG A 1111 7.21 -3.30 0.36
CA ARG A 1111 7.52 -1.90 -0.01
C ARG A 1111 8.77 -1.38 0.71
N SER A 1112 9.86 -2.15 0.64
CA SER A 1112 11.24 -1.81 1.03
C SER A 1112 12.25 -2.85 0.50
N THR A 1113 11.91 -3.62 -0.54
CA THR A 1113 12.83 -4.61 -1.13
C THR A 1113 13.87 -3.93 -2.01
N THR A 1114 15.16 -4.20 -1.78
CA THR A 1114 16.23 -3.81 -2.70
C THR A 1114 16.31 -4.81 -3.86
N TYR A 1115 16.25 -4.30 -5.09
CA TYR A 1115 16.46 -5.04 -6.31
C TYR A 1115 17.84 -4.70 -6.89
N HIS A 1116 18.62 -5.73 -7.20
CA HIS A 1116 19.87 -5.63 -7.95
C HIS A 1116 19.61 -6.18 -9.35
N VAL A 1117 19.93 -5.42 -10.39
CA VAL A 1117 19.65 -5.77 -11.80
C VAL A 1117 20.95 -5.74 -12.60
N GLU A 1118 21.25 -6.88 -13.22
CA GLU A 1118 22.39 -7.11 -14.11
C GLU A 1118 21.92 -7.12 -15.57
N VAL A 1119 22.69 -6.54 -16.48
CA VAL A 1119 22.32 -6.31 -17.89
C VAL A 1119 23.36 -6.91 -18.83
N LYS A 1120 23.10 -8.13 -19.32
CA LYS A 1120 23.93 -8.76 -20.36
C LYS A 1120 23.31 -8.53 -21.73
N THR A 1121 24.15 -8.13 -22.70
CA THR A 1121 23.71 -7.65 -24.02
C THR A 1121 24.54 -8.31 -25.12
N THR A 1122 23.86 -8.80 -26.15
CA THR A 1122 24.48 -9.39 -27.35
C THR A 1122 23.93 -8.76 -28.62
N THR A 1123 24.67 -8.90 -29.73
CA THR A 1123 24.20 -8.62 -31.10
C THR A 1123 23.68 -9.88 -31.82
N MET A 1124 23.67 -11.04 -31.15
CA MET A 1124 23.18 -12.33 -31.66
C MET A 1124 21.73 -12.61 -31.20
N ASP A 1125 21.26 -13.86 -31.34
CA ASP A 1125 19.91 -14.23 -30.91
C ASP A 1125 19.80 -14.54 -29.40
N GLY A 1126 18.57 -14.51 -28.88
CA GLY A 1126 18.26 -14.66 -27.45
C GLY A 1126 18.48 -16.06 -26.84
N LYS A 1127 19.18 -16.97 -27.52
CA LYS A 1127 19.65 -18.26 -26.98
C LYS A 1127 21.16 -18.31 -26.73
N GLU A 1128 21.90 -17.26 -27.09
CA GLU A 1128 23.35 -17.24 -26.88
C GLU A 1128 23.70 -17.29 -25.37
N PRO A 1129 24.63 -18.15 -24.92
CA PRO A 1129 25.05 -18.21 -23.53
C PRO A 1129 25.86 -16.96 -23.16
N PHE A 1130 25.46 -16.29 -22.08
CA PHE A 1130 26.15 -15.12 -21.54
C PHE A 1130 26.95 -15.47 -20.28
N PHE A 1131 28.08 -14.79 -20.10
CA PHE A 1131 28.94 -14.97 -18.93
C PHE A 1131 28.49 -14.08 -17.76
N VAL A 1132 28.52 -14.64 -16.55
CA VAL A 1132 28.16 -13.98 -15.29
C VAL A 1132 29.23 -14.33 -14.26
N SER A 1133 29.74 -13.36 -13.50
CA SER A 1133 30.74 -13.64 -12.46
C SER A 1133 30.12 -14.34 -11.26
N GLN A 1134 30.92 -15.07 -10.47
CA GLN A 1134 30.41 -15.76 -9.28
C GLN A 1134 29.81 -14.78 -8.26
N ASN A 1135 30.35 -13.55 -8.13
CA ASN A 1135 29.74 -12.50 -7.31
C ASN A 1135 28.34 -12.10 -7.81
N GLN A 1136 28.16 -11.95 -9.13
CA GLN A 1136 26.85 -11.64 -9.72
C GLN A 1136 25.85 -12.80 -9.53
N VAL A 1137 26.28 -14.05 -9.66
CA VAL A 1137 25.47 -15.23 -9.31
C VAL A 1137 25.11 -15.24 -7.82
N ASN A 1138 26.00 -14.78 -6.94
CA ASN A 1138 25.74 -14.69 -5.50
C ASN A 1138 24.74 -13.58 -5.17
N MET A 1139 24.83 -12.40 -5.81
CA MET A 1139 23.85 -11.32 -5.66
C MET A 1139 22.44 -11.74 -6.11
N VAL A 1140 22.33 -12.52 -7.19
CA VAL A 1140 21.06 -13.09 -7.68
C VAL A 1140 20.45 -14.12 -6.71
N LYS A 1141 21.23 -14.68 -5.77
CA LYS A 1141 20.80 -15.64 -4.75
C LYS A 1141 20.47 -15.02 -3.39
N GLY A 1142 20.31 -13.70 -3.30
CA GLY A 1142 20.13 -12.93 -2.06
C GLY A 1142 18.80 -13.11 -1.29
N GLY A 1143 18.11 -14.25 -1.45
CA GLY A 1143 16.90 -14.61 -0.70
C GLY A 1143 16.73 -16.13 -0.64
N PRO A 1144 16.10 -16.68 0.41
CA PRO A 1144 15.97 -18.13 0.58
C PRO A 1144 15.14 -18.77 -0.53
N PHE A 1145 15.58 -19.97 -0.94
CA PHE A 1145 14.84 -20.94 -1.76
C PHE A 1145 14.15 -21.96 -0.86
#